data_AF-A0A365NGU9-F1
#
_entry.id   AF-A0A365NGU9-F1
#
_cell.length_a   1.000
_cell.length_b   1.000
_cell.length_c   1.000
_cell.angle_alpha   90.00
_cell.angle_beta   90.00
_cell.angle_gamma   90.00
#
_symmetry.space_group_name_H-M   'P 1'
#
loop_
_entity.id
_entity.type
_entity.pdbx_description
1 polymer ?
#
loop_
_entity_poly.entity_id
_entity_poly.type
_entity_poly.pdbx_seq_one_letter_code
_entity_poly.pdbx_strand_id
1 'polypeptide(L)'
;MASNQQTSFERSLDLFRRELSDDQIKQMDGANQKTLNDTIQATQNILGRRNDLCKLTRIQKFLHAMEHVEKLVSIFLNASEFVAFVWGPIKLALMVATTWTDAVRQLIDAYEEIAEALGNLAFFHTLIQSRDHLKLVLEDYFSDILRFHRCVLDVFSRPEWKRLFKWAWGSFRREVKPILESLKRKQALLSDDKLQSHAILKEVQDSDQYAKDQFGNLKTSLEDIRSTLASEQLQSKTLQAQEMRTYLGSRLHVSKSRTDLQLESQDPILENSGNWIFSDPTFDSWERGNSQDGRVLFLNGSPGSGKSTLAKTIIHHQKRKQASESPGKSFLAYFFFKHDAEDQRTARSMLQHVVMQLVNADETIMRFSYERLSTMESTELADLKKLAGDSLTSRPTAILVLDGLDEAVDNELEISINWCLNELLAVARSYGCDLKILICGQRDGRLDVLLAPHPQIRLDIAVAHHDDIQQFTKMQASNIRARFLLTKEEEKSLVSRVSSASQGMFLYVRVVLDNLASMDSIQEFEDELESDTFPEDLEQAYDRITQRILKKYGPSRHKTVKKILGWVICATRPLRWREIQSRFCIDAEKETCNIRNLRRDSCKSICSSFVDITNCDMFPNMKSEQFISMVHETATKYLIRNGTVNLLQEHIDMALFCCRYLSSRPFTTGKSQDISADIHSGYFGFLDYAASHYDVHIQKTKALDVSTDSCSNLGDVKAAALALANTNCKEFPVETERIDDSRTTQGLESSGLSIQDNVLVVRALIGLQREKSETAIFDATEGPIRHKCHKIQCWKFTTGFSKKHALEEHLTVHERPFRCPHADCFAHRIGYPTAEGLGSHNEAFHQSVSRAKAVFPSKSKKSKWSIHGACKAGNLDEVKRFHRNGINFRGTHPQLLSPLSIAVEAGHEHICKYLVDIGVDPYRVEAGKESQTPVSTAIDRDHLHILAFFLRSGYGPDDTQLARAIAQAIHAGHPAALRVILTARQPEDHATVNELVLGEIISQTHIRSTQPDSHSSDPALIHAWFQYVKPEFYNEIGAFVATSDFGKRSSELVQLPKLSQSCQVLTYMFRGGTSPGGISSKVD
;
A
#
# COMPACT_ATOMS: atom_id res chain seq x y z
N MET A 1 -12.62 15.91 -41.03
CA MET A 1 -12.00 14.80 -40.28
C MET A 1 -12.12 15.12 -38.79
N ALA A 2 -13.24 14.73 -38.18
CA ALA A 2 -13.46 14.88 -36.74
C ALA A 2 -13.00 13.60 -36.05
N SER A 3 -12.06 13.70 -35.11
CA SER A 3 -11.66 12.58 -34.26
C SER A 3 -12.83 12.21 -33.35
N ASN A 4 -13.46 11.05 -33.57
CA ASN A 4 -14.43 10.47 -32.65
C ASN A 4 -13.75 10.22 -31.29
N GLN A 5 -13.99 11.08 -30.30
CA GLN A 5 -13.68 10.78 -28.92
C GLN A 5 -14.67 9.72 -28.44
N GLN A 6 -14.21 8.48 -28.30
CA GLN A 6 -14.98 7.38 -27.73
C GLN A 6 -15.46 7.77 -26.32
N THR A 7 -16.76 7.65 -26.05
CA THR A 7 -17.42 8.07 -24.80
C THR A 7 -16.91 7.25 -23.59
N SER A 8 -17.12 7.75 -22.36
CA SER A 8 -16.71 7.03 -21.13
C SER A 8 -17.43 5.67 -21.02
N PHE A 9 -18.70 5.67 -21.43
CA PHE A 9 -19.55 4.49 -21.50
C PHE A 9 -19.01 3.42 -22.47
N GLU A 10 -18.68 3.78 -23.70
CA GLU A 10 -18.14 2.84 -24.70
C GLU A 10 -16.84 2.18 -24.24
N ARG A 11 -15.95 2.93 -23.56
CA ARG A 11 -14.70 2.37 -23.01
C ARG A 11 -14.97 1.37 -21.88
N SER A 12 -15.88 1.69 -20.96
CA SER A 12 -16.23 0.77 -19.87
C SER A 12 -16.92 -0.49 -20.39
N LEU A 13 -17.70 -0.36 -21.47
CA LEU A 13 -18.35 -1.48 -22.14
C LEU A 13 -17.36 -2.36 -22.90
N ASP A 14 -16.41 -1.76 -23.62
CA ASP A 14 -15.31 -2.50 -24.26
C ASP A 14 -14.44 -3.24 -23.23
N LEU A 15 -14.15 -2.60 -22.10
CA LEU A 15 -13.43 -3.24 -20.99
C LEU A 15 -14.21 -4.42 -20.43
N PHE A 16 -15.52 -4.29 -20.22
CA PHE A 16 -16.37 -5.37 -19.74
C PHE A 16 -16.47 -6.52 -20.75
N ARG A 17 -16.62 -6.22 -22.05
CA ARG A 17 -16.66 -7.22 -23.14
C ARG A 17 -15.37 -8.05 -23.21
N ARG A 18 -14.20 -7.42 -23.04
CA ARG A 18 -12.88 -8.11 -23.09
C ARG A 18 -12.68 -9.15 -21.98
N GLU A 19 -13.46 -9.09 -20.92
CA GLU A 19 -13.31 -9.97 -19.76
C GLU A 19 -14.27 -11.16 -19.75
N LEU A 20 -15.31 -11.11 -20.58
CA LEU A 20 -16.25 -12.21 -20.74
C LEU A 20 -15.66 -13.26 -21.68
N SER A 21 -15.92 -14.53 -21.40
CA SER A 21 -15.66 -15.59 -22.36
C SER A 21 -16.66 -15.55 -23.51
N ASP A 22 -16.30 -16.11 -24.67
CA ASP A 22 -17.21 -16.20 -25.82
C ASP A 22 -18.53 -16.90 -25.46
N ASP A 23 -18.50 -17.86 -24.54
CA ASP A 23 -19.70 -18.54 -24.04
C ASP A 23 -20.55 -17.65 -23.13
N GLN A 24 -19.93 -16.81 -22.30
CA GLN A 24 -20.66 -15.83 -21.49
C GLN A 24 -21.30 -14.75 -22.36
N ILE A 25 -20.61 -14.30 -23.42
CA ILE A 25 -21.15 -13.35 -24.39
C ILE A 25 -22.39 -13.96 -25.08
N LYS A 26 -22.30 -15.20 -25.58
CA LYS A 26 -23.46 -15.91 -26.15
C LYS A 26 -24.62 -16.08 -25.17
N GLN A 27 -24.34 -16.27 -23.88
CA GLN A 27 -25.38 -16.39 -22.85
C GLN A 27 -26.03 -15.04 -22.50
N MET A 28 -25.33 -13.94 -22.75
CA MET A 28 -25.83 -12.56 -22.62
C MET A 28 -26.59 -12.08 -23.86
N ASP A 29 -26.24 -12.56 -25.05
CA ASP A 29 -26.91 -12.16 -26.30
C ASP A 29 -28.43 -12.43 -26.22
N GLY A 30 -29.21 -11.39 -26.48
CA GLY A 30 -30.68 -11.43 -26.37
C GLY A 30 -31.23 -11.42 -24.94
N ALA A 31 -30.40 -11.23 -23.91
CA ALA A 31 -30.87 -11.08 -22.53
C ALA A 31 -31.74 -9.83 -22.37
N ASN A 32 -32.96 -10.05 -21.87
CA ASN A 32 -33.93 -9.02 -21.56
C ASN A 32 -34.65 -9.35 -20.24
N GLN A 33 -35.47 -8.42 -19.76
CA GLN A 33 -36.22 -8.56 -18.51
C GLN A 33 -37.00 -9.89 -18.42
N LYS A 34 -37.65 -10.32 -19.50
CA LYS A 34 -38.43 -11.56 -19.54
C LYS A 34 -37.54 -12.78 -19.31
N THR A 35 -36.42 -12.88 -20.04
CA THR A 35 -35.47 -13.99 -19.88
C THR A 35 -34.84 -14.06 -18.49
N LEU A 36 -34.64 -12.91 -17.83
CA LEU A 36 -34.13 -12.86 -16.47
C LEU A 36 -35.19 -13.33 -15.46
N ASN A 37 -36.44 -12.92 -15.62
CA ASN A 37 -37.55 -13.40 -14.77
C ASN A 37 -37.72 -14.92 -14.88
N ASP A 38 -37.60 -15.48 -16.08
CA ASP A 38 -37.60 -16.93 -16.30
C ASP A 38 -36.43 -17.61 -15.57
N THR A 39 -35.24 -17.00 -15.59
CA THR A 39 -34.04 -17.48 -14.88
C THR A 39 -34.22 -17.42 -13.36
N ILE A 40 -34.84 -16.37 -12.82
CA ILE A 40 -35.15 -16.23 -11.39
C ILE A 40 -36.16 -17.28 -10.96
N GLN A 41 -37.21 -17.52 -11.76
CA GLN A 41 -38.19 -18.56 -11.48
C GLN A 41 -37.56 -19.96 -11.51
N ALA A 42 -36.69 -20.23 -12.50
CA ALA A 42 -35.92 -21.46 -12.56
C ALA A 42 -35.02 -21.63 -11.33
N THR A 43 -34.34 -20.57 -10.90
CA THR A 43 -33.49 -20.55 -9.70
C THR A 43 -34.31 -20.86 -8.44
N GLN A 44 -35.47 -20.21 -8.28
CA GLN A 44 -36.38 -20.45 -7.15
C GLN A 44 -36.84 -21.91 -7.10
N ASN A 45 -37.14 -22.50 -8.26
CA ASN A 45 -37.54 -23.91 -8.36
C ASN A 45 -36.39 -24.86 -7.99
N ILE A 46 -35.16 -24.57 -8.44
CA ILE A 46 -33.97 -25.37 -8.12
C ILE A 46 -33.67 -25.32 -6.62
N LEU A 47 -33.68 -24.13 -6.01
CA LEU A 47 -33.44 -23.95 -4.57
C LEU A 47 -34.56 -24.54 -3.72
N GLY A 48 -35.83 -24.43 -4.16
CA GLY A 48 -36.98 -25.05 -3.53
C GLY A 48 -36.89 -26.58 -3.50
N ARG A 49 -36.40 -27.21 -4.58
CA ARG A 49 -36.16 -28.66 -4.64
C ARG A 49 -35.04 -29.12 -3.69
N ARG A 50 -34.12 -28.23 -3.31
CA ARG A 50 -33.02 -28.51 -2.37
C ARG A 50 -33.38 -28.22 -0.90
N ASN A 51 -34.62 -27.84 -0.60
CA ASN A 51 -35.06 -27.33 0.72
C ASN A 51 -34.28 -26.08 1.21
N ASP A 52 -33.60 -25.39 0.30
CA ASP A 52 -32.77 -24.21 0.57
C ASP A 52 -33.55 -22.94 0.21
N LEU A 53 -34.62 -22.66 0.96
CA LEU A 53 -35.50 -21.53 0.67
C LEU A 53 -34.75 -20.18 0.79
N CYS A 54 -34.61 -19.49 -0.35
CA CYS A 54 -34.22 -18.08 -0.42
C CYS A 54 -35.42 -17.24 -0.87
N LYS A 55 -35.66 -16.10 -0.21
CA LYS A 55 -36.66 -15.11 -0.62
C LYS A 55 -36.12 -14.32 -1.82
N LEU A 56 -36.13 -14.90 -3.02
CA LEU A 56 -35.67 -14.22 -4.25
C LEU A 56 -36.55 -12.99 -4.59
N THR A 57 -37.74 -12.86 -4.01
CA THR A 57 -38.58 -11.66 -4.11
C THR A 57 -37.88 -10.38 -3.67
N ARG A 58 -36.81 -10.47 -2.84
CA ARG A 58 -35.99 -9.32 -2.43
C ARG A 58 -35.26 -8.65 -3.60
N ILE A 59 -34.93 -9.39 -4.67
CA ILE A 59 -34.24 -8.81 -5.83
C ILE A 59 -35.13 -7.86 -6.64
N GLN A 60 -36.46 -7.90 -6.45
CA GLN A 60 -37.41 -7.15 -7.26
C GLN A 60 -37.19 -5.64 -7.20
N LYS A 61 -36.76 -5.10 -6.05
CA LYS A 61 -36.40 -3.67 -5.93
C LYS A 61 -35.27 -3.29 -6.88
N PHE A 62 -34.27 -4.17 -7.01
CA PHE A 62 -33.14 -3.98 -7.91
C PHE A 62 -33.57 -4.08 -9.38
N LEU A 63 -34.37 -5.09 -9.72
CA LEU A 63 -34.88 -5.24 -11.09
C LEU A 63 -35.70 -4.02 -11.51
N HIS A 64 -36.56 -3.50 -10.64
CA HIS A 64 -37.34 -2.31 -10.93
C HIS A 64 -36.46 -1.06 -11.13
N ALA A 65 -35.40 -0.89 -10.34
CA ALA A 65 -34.42 0.16 -10.59
C ALA A 65 -33.74 -0.02 -11.97
N MET A 66 -33.40 -1.25 -12.34
CA MET A 66 -32.76 -1.56 -13.62
C MET A 66 -33.68 -1.37 -14.83
N GLU A 67 -35.01 -1.46 -14.68
CA GLU A 67 -35.96 -1.08 -15.74
C GLU A 67 -35.87 0.42 -16.09
N HIS A 68 -35.69 1.27 -15.08
CA HIS A 68 -35.49 2.70 -15.33
C HIS A 68 -34.15 2.96 -16.01
N VAL A 69 -33.11 2.22 -15.60
CA VAL A 69 -31.78 2.24 -16.22
C VAL A 69 -31.86 1.82 -17.69
N GLU A 70 -32.55 0.73 -18.03
CA GLU A 70 -32.79 0.28 -19.42
C GLU A 70 -33.47 1.38 -20.26
N LYS A 71 -34.54 1.98 -19.73
CA LYS A 71 -35.26 3.07 -20.42
C LYS A 71 -34.32 4.24 -20.73
N LEU A 72 -33.45 4.62 -19.80
CA LEU A 72 -32.46 5.68 -20.00
C LEU A 72 -31.40 5.32 -21.06
N VAL A 73 -30.90 4.09 -21.08
CA VAL A 73 -29.99 3.58 -22.14
C VAL A 73 -30.67 3.65 -23.50
N SER A 74 -31.94 3.20 -23.58
CA SER A 74 -32.67 3.13 -24.84
C SER A 74 -32.94 4.52 -25.44
N ILE A 75 -33.23 5.51 -24.60
CA ILE A 75 -33.43 6.91 -25.01
C ILE A 75 -32.11 7.56 -25.43
N PHE A 76 -31.00 7.20 -24.78
CA PHE A 76 -29.68 7.84 -24.96
C PHE A 76 -28.88 7.29 -26.15
N LEU A 77 -28.85 5.97 -26.33
CA LEU A 77 -27.95 5.30 -27.28
C LEU A 77 -28.64 4.80 -28.56
N ASN A 78 -29.98 4.90 -28.64
CA ASN A 78 -30.77 4.55 -29.82
C ASN A 78 -30.45 3.14 -30.40
N ALA A 79 -29.97 2.23 -29.56
CA ALA A 79 -29.49 0.91 -29.97
C ALA A 79 -29.97 -0.15 -28.96
N SER A 80 -30.82 -1.05 -29.46
CA SER A 80 -31.35 -2.20 -28.71
C SER A 80 -30.28 -3.20 -28.26
N GLU A 81 -29.07 -3.12 -28.84
CA GLU A 81 -27.93 -3.99 -28.53
C GLU A 81 -27.41 -3.81 -27.09
N PHE A 82 -27.60 -2.64 -26.48
CA PHE A 82 -27.10 -2.34 -25.13
C PHE A 82 -27.98 -2.88 -24.00
N VAL A 83 -29.24 -3.25 -24.29
CA VAL A 83 -30.17 -3.82 -23.31
C VAL A 83 -29.63 -5.15 -22.75
N ALA A 84 -28.94 -5.94 -23.57
CA ALA A 84 -28.27 -7.17 -23.16
C ALA A 84 -27.20 -6.94 -22.09
N PHE A 85 -26.53 -5.78 -22.08
CA PHE A 85 -25.49 -5.44 -21.10
C PHE A 85 -26.06 -4.91 -19.78
N VAL A 86 -27.34 -4.55 -19.74
CA VAL A 86 -28.07 -4.21 -18.51
C VAL A 86 -28.52 -5.48 -17.78
N TRP A 87 -29.10 -6.43 -18.50
CA TRP A 87 -29.72 -7.63 -17.92
C TRP A 87 -28.83 -8.88 -17.92
N GLY A 88 -27.96 -9.01 -18.94
CA GLY A 88 -27.08 -10.16 -19.13
C GLY A 88 -26.13 -10.43 -17.95
N PRO A 89 -25.45 -9.41 -17.38
CA PRO A 89 -24.56 -9.64 -16.24
C PRO A 89 -25.28 -10.16 -15.00
N ILE A 90 -26.52 -9.70 -14.76
CA ILE A 90 -27.37 -10.15 -13.65
C ILE A 90 -27.75 -11.62 -13.86
N LYS A 91 -28.15 -11.97 -15.09
CA LYS A 91 -28.46 -13.33 -15.48
C LYS A 91 -27.27 -14.26 -15.25
N LEU A 92 -26.07 -13.88 -15.71
CA LEU A 92 -24.84 -14.66 -15.52
C LEU A 92 -24.50 -14.86 -14.04
N ALA A 93 -24.50 -13.78 -13.25
CA ALA A 93 -24.18 -13.85 -11.82
C ALA A 93 -25.14 -14.76 -11.06
N LEU A 94 -26.45 -14.66 -11.33
CA LEU A 94 -27.46 -15.53 -10.73
C LEU A 94 -27.26 -16.98 -11.15
N MET A 95 -27.08 -17.24 -12.46
CA MET A 95 -26.86 -18.59 -12.99
C MET A 95 -25.70 -19.29 -12.27
N VAL A 96 -24.56 -18.63 -12.08
CA VAL A 96 -23.41 -19.23 -11.39
C VAL A 96 -23.66 -19.37 -9.88
N ALA A 97 -24.23 -18.34 -9.25
CA ALA A 97 -24.54 -18.34 -7.82
C ALA A 97 -25.55 -19.45 -7.43
N THR A 98 -26.48 -19.85 -8.32
CA THR A 98 -27.48 -20.92 -8.05
C THR A 98 -26.87 -22.25 -7.60
N THR A 99 -25.58 -22.46 -7.88
CA THR A 99 -24.85 -23.66 -7.46
C THR A 99 -24.55 -23.68 -5.96
N TRP A 100 -24.72 -22.56 -5.23
CA TRP A 100 -24.55 -22.48 -3.78
C TRP A 100 -25.41 -21.39 -3.11
N THR A 101 -26.24 -21.80 -2.17
CA THR A 101 -27.29 -20.99 -1.54
C THR A 101 -26.77 -19.75 -0.81
N ASP A 102 -25.62 -19.83 -0.13
CA ASP A 102 -25.04 -18.67 0.57
C ASP A 102 -24.52 -17.61 -0.39
N ALA A 103 -24.02 -18.02 -1.55
CA ALA A 103 -23.62 -17.08 -2.60
C ALA A 103 -24.83 -16.33 -3.15
N VAL A 104 -25.97 -17.02 -3.37
CA VAL A 104 -27.22 -16.39 -3.79
C VAL A 104 -27.70 -15.36 -2.76
N ARG A 105 -27.68 -15.69 -1.46
CA ARG A 105 -28.08 -14.76 -0.39
C ARG A 105 -27.23 -13.50 -0.41
N GLN A 106 -25.91 -13.67 -0.40
CA GLN A 106 -24.99 -12.53 -0.36
C GLN A 106 -25.04 -11.68 -1.63
N LEU A 107 -25.25 -12.30 -2.80
CA LEU A 107 -25.45 -11.60 -4.06
C LEU A 107 -26.73 -10.77 -4.05
N ILE A 108 -27.84 -11.31 -3.54
CA ILE A 108 -29.10 -10.56 -3.38
C ILE A 108 -28.91 -9.38 -2.42
N ASP A 109 -28.20 -9.57 -1.31
CA ASP A 109 -27.92 -8.49 -0.36
C ASP A 109 -27.13 -7.37 -1.05
N ALA A 110 -26.12 -7.70 -1.87
CA ALA A 110 -25.38 -6.73 -2.66
C ALA A 110 -26.27 -6.00 -3.68
N TYR A 111 -27.17 -6.71 -4.36
CA TYR A 111 -28.13 -6.09 -5.28
C TYR A 111 -29.15 -5.18 -4.58
N GLU A 112 -29.60 -5.52 -3.37
CA GLU A 112 -30.49 -4.66 -2.60
C GLU A 112 -29.81 -3.36 -2.18
N GLU A 113 -28.55 -3.42 -1.74
CA GLU A 113 -27.74 -2.22 -1.42
C GLU A 113 -27.54 -1.31 -2.64
N ILE A 114 -27.38 -1.87 -3.84
CA ILE A 114 -27.32 -1.09 -5.09
C ILE A 114 -28.68 -0.52 -5.44
N ALA A 115 -29.75 -1.29 -5.30
CA ALA A 115 -31.11 -0.81 -5.58
C ALA A 115 -31.45 0.43 -4.74
N GLU A 116 -31.06 0.44 -3.46
CA GLU A 116 -31.19 1.61 -2.60
C GLU A 116 -30.41 2.81 -3.18
N ALA A 117 -29.18 2.59 -3.64
CA ALA A 117 -28.33 3.62 -4.24
C ALA A 117 -28.83 4.12 -5.61
N LEU A 118 -29.72 3.36 -6.27
CA LEU A 118 -30.36 3.69 -7.55
C LEU A 118 -31.79 4.24 -7.37
N GLY A 119 -32.26 4.46 -6.14
CA GLY A 119 -33.59 5.01 -5.87
C GLY A 119 -33.78 6.40 -6.50
N ASN A 120 -35.02 6.75 -6.88
CA ASN A 120 -35.44 8.00 -7.55
C ASN A 120 -35.09 8.14 -9.04
N LEU A 121 -34.51 7.13 -9.70
CA LEU A 121 -34.21 7.18 -11.15
C LEU A 121 -35.44 7.46 -12.04
N ALA A 122 -36.65 7.13 -11.57
CA ALA A 122 -37.91 7.37 -12.27
C ALA A 122 -38.21 8.87 -12.51
N PHE A 123 -37.72 9.77 -11.66
CA PHE A 123 -37.98 11.22 -11.78
C PHE A 123 -37.22 11.86 -12.95
N PHE A 124 -36.13 11.23 -13.42
CA PHE A 124 -35.22 11.84 -14.39
C PHE A 124 -35.60 11.59 -15.86
N HIS A 125 -36.55 10.69 -16.15
CA HIS A 125 -37.03 10.42 -17.52
C HIS A 125 -37.47 11.70 -18.25
N THR A 126 -38.07 12.64 -17.53
CA THR A 126 -38.55 13.95 -18.05
C THR A 126 -37.49 15.04 -18.12
N LEU A 127 -36.39 14.91 -17.37
CA LEU A 127 -35.36 15.95 -17.24
C LEU A 127 -34.17 15.77 -18.19
N ILE A 128 -33.91 14.54 -18.63
CA ILE A 128 -32.71 14.16 -19.38
C ILE A 128 -32.82 14.51 -20.88
N GLN A 129 -34.04 14.61 -21.44
CA GLN A 129 -34.24 14.88 -22.87
C GLN A 129 -33.73 16.26 -23.33
N SER A 130 -33.39 17.18 -22.41
CA SER A 130 -33.11 18.58 -22.73
C SER A 130 -31.73 19.10 -22.32
N ARG A 131 -30.85 18.33 -21.65
CA ARG A 131 -29.59 18.85 -21.08
C ARG A 131 -28.38 17.92 -21.23
N ASP A 132 -27.30 18.40 -21.85
CA ASP A 132 -26.10 17.60 -22.15
C ASP A 132 -25.25 17.21 -20.92
N HIS A 133 -25.27 17.99 -19.84
CA HIS A 133 -24.50 17.69 -18.63
C HIS A 133 -25.03 16.48 -17.84
N LEU A 134 -26.34 16.20 -17.94
CA LEU A 134 -26.96 15.02 -17.33
C LEU A 134 -26.54 13.72 -18.05
N LYS A 135 -26.14 13.81 -19.33
CA LYS A 135 -25.65 12.67 -20.11
C LYS A 135 -24.34 12.11 -19.54
N LEU A 136 -23.39 12.98 -19.20
CA LEU A 136 -22.11 12.57 -18.59
C LEU A 136 -22.29 11.88 -17.23
N VAL A 137 -23.25 12.34 -16.42
CA VAL A 137 -23.58 11.72 -15.12
C VAL A 137 -24.15 10.32 -15.31
N LEU A 138 -24.99 10.12 -16.33
CA LEU A 138 -25.55 8.80 -16.68
C LEU A 138 -24.46 7.85 -17.16
N GLU A 139 -23.57 8.27 -18.05
CA GLU A 139 -22.43 7.45 -18.48
C GLU A 139 -21.60 6.95 -17.29
N ASP A 140 -21.37 7.83 -16.31
CA ASP A 140 -20.69 7.48 -15.05
C ASP A 140 -21.50 6.55 -14.14
N TYR A 141 -22.84 6.61 -14.16
CA TYR A 141 -23.71 5.63 -13.46
C TYR A 141 -23.61 4.24 -14.09
N PHE A 142 -23.67 4.16 -15.41
CA PHE A 142 -23.53 2.89 -16.14
C PHE A 142 -22.15 2.27 -15.96
N SER A 143 -21.11 3.11 -16.01
CA SER A 143 -19.73 2.68 -15.74
C SER A 143 -19.60 2.06 -14.34
N ASP A 144 -20.19 2.67 -13.31
CA ASP A 144 -20.19 2.14 -11.94
C ASP A 144 -20.96 0.80 -11.83
N ILE A 145 -22.10 0.65 -12.54
CA ILE A 145 -22.90 -0.60 -12.57
C ILE A 145 -22.15 -1.74 -13.29
N LEU A 146 -21.53 -1.46 -14.44
CA LEU A 146 -20.73 -2.46 -15.17
C LEU A 146 -19.50 -2.87 -14.35
N ARG A 147 -18.86 -1.91 -13.67
CA ARG A 147 -17.73 -2.19 -12.76
C ARG A 147 -18.15 -3.07 -11.59
N PHE A 148 -19.33 -2.84 -11.01
CA PHE A 148 -19.86 -3.72 -9.98
C PHE A 148 -20.02 -5.16 -10.49
N HIS A 149 -20.68 -5.35 -11.64
CA HIS A 149 -20.89 -6.68 -12.21
C HIS A 149 -19.57 -7.36 -12.60
N ARG A 150 -18.58 -6.61 -13.07
CA ARG A 150 -17.22 -7.10 -13.28
C ARG A 150 -16.63 -7.70 -12.00
N CYS A 151 -16.68 -6.96 -10.88
CA CYS A 151 -16.17 -7.48 -9.60
C CYS A 151 -16.95 -8.71 -9.12
N VAL A 152 -18.27 -8.81 -9.40
CA VAL A 152 -19.05 -10.02 -9.10
C VAL A 152 -18.59 -11.20 -9.94
N LEU A 153 -18.43 -11.00 -11.25
CA LEU A 153 -18.04 -12.06 -12.17
C LEU A 153 -16.60 -12.54 -11.94
N ASP A 154 -15.67 -11.68 -11.49
CA ASP A 154 -14.31 -12.09 -11.09
C ASP A 154 -14.31 -13.10 -9.93
N VAL A 155 -15.21 -12.94 -8.95
CA VAL A 155 -15.33 -13.91 -7.85
C VAL A 155 -15.76 -15.29 -8.39
N PHE A 156 -16.70 -15.29 -9.33
CA PHE A 156 -17.31 -16.51 -9.87
C PHE A 156 -16.51 -17.14 -11.02
N SER A 157 -15.60 -16.41 -11.66
CA SER A 157 -14.73 -16.92 -12.73
C SER A 157 -13.59 -17.78 -12.20
N ARG A 158 -13.31 -17.72 -10.90
CA ARG A 158 -12.26 -18.52 -10.25
C ARG A 158 -12.61 -20.03 -10.26
N PRO A 159 -11.67 -20.90 -10.64
CA PRO A 159 -11.77 -22.34 -10.38
C PRO A 159 -12.08 -22.62 -8.91
N GLU A 160 -13.00 -23.55 -8.64
CA GLU A 160 -13.44 -23.88 -7.28
C GLU A 160 -13.77 -22.65 -6.41
N TRP A 161 -14.37 -21.61 -7.01
CA TRP A 161 -14.67 -20.35 -6.34
C TRP A 161 -15.38 -20.53 -4.99
N LYS A 162 -16.21 -21.56 -4.83
CA LYS A 162 -16.93 -21.86 -3.58
C LYS A 162 -16.00 -21.95 -2.38
N ARG A 163 -14.83 -22.55 -2.57
CA ARG A 163 -13.83 -22.73 -1.51
C ARG A 163 -13.20 -21.41 -1.10
N LEU A 164 -12.86 -20.56 -2.07
CA LEU A 164 -12.23 -19.26 -1.82
C LEU A 164 -13.24 -18.11 -1.63
N PHE A 165 -14.54 -18.40 -1.76
CA PHE A 165 -15.61 -17.41 -1.81
C PHE A 165 -15.60 -16.48 -0.61
N LYS A 166 -15.41 -16.98 0.61
CA LYS A 166 -15.34 -16.14 1.82
C LYS A 166 -14.32 -15.00 1.66
N TRP A 167 -13.13 -15.30 1.14
CA TRP A 167 -12.06 -14.32 0.98
C TRP A 167 -12.24 -13.47 -0.28
N ALA A 168 -12.59 -14.10 -1.40
CA ALA A 168 -12.84 -13.43 -2.69
C ALA A 168 -14.01 -12.44 -2.58
N TRP A 169 -15.13 -12.87 -1.97
CA TRP A 169 -16.29 -12.03 -1.66
C TRP A 169 -15.97 -10.92 -0.67
N GLY A 170 -15.12 -11.20 0.33
CA GLY A 170 -14.62 -10.16 1.22
C GLY A 170 -13.80 -9.08 0.48
N SER A 171 -12.99 -9.48 -0.52
CA SER A 171 -12.23 -8.54 -1.36
C SER A 171 -13.17 -7.74 -2.26
N PHE A 172 -14.10 -8.42 -2.94
CA PHE A 172 -15.21 -7.81 -3.67
C PHE A 172 -15.95 -6.74 -2.83
N ARG A 173 -16.37 -7.05 -1.60
CA ARG A 173 -17.09 -6.08 -0.75
C ARG A 173 -16.25 -4.84 -0.44
N ARG A 174 -14.92 -4.97 -0.31
CA ARG A 174 -14.00 -3.84 -0.12
C ARG A 174 -13.78 -3.01 -1.38
N GLU A 175 -13.88 -3.62 -2.56
CA GLU A 175 -13.79 -2.94 -3.86
C GLU A 175 -15.10 -2.24 -4.24
N VAL A 176 -16.24 -2.83 -3.90
CA VAL A 176 -17.57 -2.31 -4.20
C VAL A 176 -18.01 -1.20 -3.24
N LYS A 177 -17.50 -1.15 -2.01
CA LYS A 177 -17.86 -0.11 -1.03
C LYS A 177 -17.69 1.33 -1.59
N PRO A 178 -16.54 1.71 -2.20
CA PRO A 178 -16.41 3.00 -2.89
C PRO A 178 -17.42 3.22 -4.03
N ILE A 179 -17.78 2.17 -4.77
CA ILE A 179 -18.77 2.24 -5.86
C ILE A 179 -20.15 2.54 -5.28
N LEU A 180 -20.55 1.86 -4.20
CA LEU A 180 -21.81 2.12 -3.49
C LEU A 180 -21.87 3.54 -2.92
N GLU A 181 -20.79 4.01 -2.30
CA GLU A 181 -20.69 5.38 -1.79
C GLU A 181 -20.73 6.42 -2.92
N SER A 182 -20.19 6.10 -4.10
CA SER A 182 -20.30 6.90 -5.32
C SER A 182 -21.76 7.01 -5.77
N LEU A 183 -22.45 5.88 -5.93
CA LEU A 183 -23.84 5.82 -6.36
C LEU A 183 -24.79 6.54 -5.39
N LYS A 184 -24.66 6.30 -4.07
CA LYS A 184 -25.50 6.94 -3.04
C LYS A 184 -25.31 8.45 -2.97
N ARG A 185 -24.09 8.95 -3.18
CA ARG A 185 -23.84 10.40 -3.23
C ARG A 185 -24.47 11.05 -4.45
N LYS A 186 -24.27 10.46 -5.63
CA LYS A 186 -24.90 10.91 -6.88
C LYS A 186 -26.44 10.95 -6.72
N GLN A 187 -27.01 9.93 -6.07
CA GLN A 187 -28.44 9.85 -5.79
C GLN A 187 -28.93 10.97 -4.86
N ALA A 188 -28.23 11.25 -3.76
CA ALA A 188 -28.62 12.27 -2.78
C ALA A 188 -28.70 13.67 -3.43
N LEU A 189 -27.78 13.99 -4.33
CA LEU A 189 -27.73 15.27 -5.03
C LEU A 189 -28.81 15.40 -6.09
N LEU A 190 -29.07 14.31 -6.81
CA LEU A 190 -30.19 14.22 -7.73
C LEU A 190 -31.56 14.33 -7.01
N SER A 191 -31.58 14.05 -5.70
CA SER A 191 -32.77 14.16 -4.84
C SER A 191 -32.87 15.51 -4.10
N ASP A 192 -32.01 16.49 -4.39
CA ASP A 192 -32.05 17.83 -3.75
C ASP A 192 -33.26 18.64 -4.26
N ASP A 193 -34.15 19.01 -3.34
CA ASP A 193 -35.39 19.77 -3.59
C ASP A 193 -35.14 21.10 -4.34
N LYS A 194 -33.98 21.75 -4.16
CA LYS A 194 -33.64 22.98 -4.91
C LYS A 194 -33.34 22.68 -6.38
N LEU A 195 -32.61 21.61 -6.66
CA LEU A 195 -32.35 21.17 -8.04
C LEU A 195 -33.64 20.71 -8.72
N GLN A 196 -34.51 19.99 -8.01
CA GLN A 196 -35.80 19.54 -8.54
C GLN A 196 -36.76 20.69 -8.82
N SER A 197 -36.82 21.70 -7.95
CA SER A 197 -37.66 22.89 -8.15
C SER A 197 -37.13 23.81 -9.26
N HIS A 198 -35.82 24.01 -9.37
CA HIS A 198 -35.21 24.76 -10.47
C HIS A 198 -35.30 24.02 -11.83
N ALA A 199 -35.30 22.69 -11.83
CA ALA A 199 -35.46 21.85 -13.01
C ALA A 199 -36.86 21.94 -13.65
N ILE A 200 -37.89 22.18 -12.84
CA ILE A 200 -39.29 22.24 -13.28
C ILE A 200 -39.64 23.62 -13.85
N LEU A 201 -38.96 24.69 -13.41
CA LEU A 201 -39.18 26.06 -13.88
C LEU A 201 -38.45 26.31 -15.21
N LYS A 202 -39.18 26.22 -16.31
CA LYS A 202 -38.67 26.15 -17.70
C LYS A 202 -38.06 27.44 -18.27
N GLU A 203 -37.98 28.55 -17.53
CA GLU A 203 -37.91 29.90 -18.15
C GLU A 203 -36.74 30.82 -17.77
N VAL A 204 -35.79 30.42 -16.89
CA VAL A 204 -34.74 31.37 -16.46
C VAL A 204 -33.37 30.96 -16.99
N GLN A 205 -32.73 31.82 -17.80
CA GLN A 205 -31.36 31.67 -18.29
C GLN A 205 -30.34 31.48 -17.14
N ASP A 206 -30.61 32.09 -15.98
CA ASP A 206 -29.84 31.92 -14.74
C ASP A 206 -29.97 30.51 -14.14
N SER A 207 -31.03 29.76 -14.46
CA SER A 207 -31.24 28.39 -13.97
C SER A 207 -30.30 27.39 -14.63
N ASP A 208 -29.97 27.57 -15.91
CA ASP A 208 -29.04 26.68 -16.63
C ASP A 208 -27.59 26.92 -16.18
N GLN A 209 -27.21 28.18 -15.95
CA GLN A 209 -25.89 28.54 -15.41
C GLN A 209 -25.75 28.05 -13.96
N TYR A 210 -26.77 28.26 -13.12
CA TYR A 210 -26.78 27.75 -11.74
C TYR A 210 -26.66 26.23 -11.70
N ALA A 211 -27.40 25.50 -12.55
CA ALA A 211 -27.27 24.05 -12.65
C ALA A 211 -25.85 23.65 -13.09
N LYS A 212 -25.29 24.28 -14.11
CA LYS A 212 -23.91 24.03 -14.59
C LYS A 212 -22.86 24.27 -13.51
N ASP A 213 -22.96 25.37 -12.78
CA ASP A 213 -22.01 25.72 -11.72
C ASP A 213 -22.14 24.76 -10.52
N GLN A 214 -23.35 24.35 -10.15
CA GLN A 214 -23.56 23.35 -9.10
C GLN A 214 -23.02 21.97 -9.51
N PHE A 215 -23.27 21.50 -10.74
CA PHE A 215 -22.72 20.24 -11.24
C PHE A 215 -21.19 20.30 -11.44
N GLY A 216 -20.65 21.45 -11.85
CA GLY A 216 -19.22 21.71 -11.97
C GLY A 216 -18.51 21.65 -10.62
N ASN A 217 -18.97 22.44 -9.65
CA ASN A 217 -18.44 22.44 -8.28
C ASN A 217 -18.58 21.07 -7.61
N LEU A 218 -19.67 20.36 -7.90
CA LEU A 218 -19.86 19.00 -7.44
C LEU A 218 -18.83 18.05 -8.05
N LYS A 219 -18.55 18.13 -9.35
CA LYS A 219 -17.55 17.27 -9.99
C LYS A 219 -16.18 17.46 -9.34
N THR A 220 -15.77 18.72 -9.11
CA THR A 220 -14.51 19.06 -8.45
C THR A 220 -14.51 18.61 -6.99
N SER A 221 -15.59 18.85 -6.24
CA SER A 221 -15.72 18.43 -4.84
C SER A 221 -15.77 16.89 -4.70
N LEU A 222 -16.43 16.19 -5.62
CA LEU A 222 -16.43 14.73 -5.68
C LEU A 222 -15.05 14.19 -6.07
N GLU A 223 -14.31 14.84 -6.96
CA GLU A 223 -12.93 14.47 -7.28
C GLU A 223 -11.99 14.69 -6.08
N ASP A 224 -12.13 15.80 -5.37
CA ASP A 224 -11.36 16.08 -4.14
C ASP A 224 -11.70 15.13 -2.99
N ILE A 225 -12.98 14.86 -2.77
CA ILE A 225 -13.41 13.92 -1.73
C ILE A 225 -13.10 12.47 -2.14
N ARG A 226 -13.23 12.11 -3.43
CA ARG A 226 -12.78 10.81 -3.95
C ARG A 226 -11.28 10.66 -3.74
N SER A 227 -10.48 11.68 -4.03
CA SER A 227 -9.02 11.61 -3.83
C SER A 227 -8.67 11.49 -2.35
N THR A 228 -9.36 12.23 -1.47
CA THR A 228 -9.13 12.21 -0.02
C THR A 228 -9.57 10.88 0.61
N LEU A 229 -10.80 10.42 0.39
CA LEU A 229 -11.29 9.13 0.90
C LEU A 229 -10.54 7.95 0.27
N ALA A 230 -10.22 8.01 -1.02
CA ALA A 230 -9.39 6.99 -1.65
C ALA A 230 -8.01 6.98 -1.02
N SER A 231 -7.41 8.13 -0.69
CA SER A 231 -6.09 8.18 -0.05
C SER A 231 -6.09 7.58 1.36
N GLU A 232 -7.07 7.90 2.20
CA GLU A 232 -7.16 7.37 3.58
C GLU A 232 -7.50 5.87 3.60
N GLN A 233 -8.46 5.43 2.77
CA GLN A 233 -8.81 4.02 2.66
C GLN A 233 -7.68 3.21 2.00
N LEU A 234 -6.98 3.77 1.01
CA LEU A 234 -5.83 3.12 0.37
C LEU A 234 -4.67 3.00 1.34
N GLN A 235 -4.40 4.02 2.17
CA GLN A 235 -3.36 3.94 3.21
C GLN A 235 -3.67 2.84 4.23
N SER A 236 -4.88 2.80 4.78
CA SER A 236 -5.29 1.77 5.73
C SER A 236 -5.25 0.35 5.11
N LYS A 237 -5.74 0.20 3.87
CA LYS A 237 -5.66 -1.07 3.12
C LYS A 237 -4.21 -1.50 2.86
N THR A 238 -3.35 -0.55 2.47
CA THR A 238 -1.94 -0.81 2.17
C THR A 238 -1.19 -1.23 3.43
N LEU A 239 -1.47 -0.60 4.57
CA LEU A 239 -0.87 -0.97 5.85
C LEU A 239 -1.25 -2.40 6.25
N GLN A 240 -2.54 -2.74 6.25
CA GLN A 240 -3.00 -4.10 6.59
C GLN A 240 -2.44 -5.16 5.63
N ALA A 241 -2.43 -4.89 4.33
CA ALA A 241 -1.85 -5.80 3.35
C ALA A 241 -0.34 -5.97 3.56
N GLN A 242 0.37 -4.90 3.92
CA GLN A 242 1.80 -4.94 4.20
C GLN A 242 2.11 -5.72 5.48
N GLU A 243 1.30 -5.57 6.53
CA GLU A 243 1.41 -6.35 7.77
C GLU A 243 1.22 -7.84 7.51
N MET A 244 0.17 -8.22 6.78
CA MET A 244 -0.08 -9.61 6.40
C MET A 244 1.07 -10.19 5.57
N ARG A 245 1.58 -9.44 4.58
CA ARG A 245 2.74 -9.85 3.78
C ARG A 245 4.01 -9.99 4.61
N THR A 246 4.21 -9.13 5.59
CA THR A 246 5.37 -9.18 6.48
C THR A 246 5.29 -10.40 7.39
N TYR A 247 4.11 -10.64 7.98
CA TYR A 247 3.82 -11.86 8.74
C TYR A 247 4.08 -13.11 7.89
N LEU A 248 3.48 -13.21 6.70
CA LEU A 248 3.65 -14.36 5.82
C LEU A 248 5.11 -14.54 5.37
N GLY A 249 5.81 -13.46 5.02
CA GLY A 249 7.23 -13.53 4.65
C GLY A 249 8.10 -14.08 5.79
N SER A 250 7.88 -13.60 7.03
CA SER A 250 8.56 -14.12 8.21
C SER A 250 8.21 -15.58 8.52
N ARG A 251 6.94 -15.97 8.35
CA ARG A 251 6.47 -17.33 8.63
C ARG A 251 6.95 -18.34 7.60
N LEU A 252 7.03 -17.94 6.34
CA LEU A 252 7.53 -18.76 5.24
C LEU A 252 9.06 -18.71 5.11
N HIS A 253 9.75 -17.93 5.96
CA HIS A 253 11.20 -17.70 5.87
C HIS A 253 11.67 -17.20 4.48
N VAL A 254 10.80 -16.48 3.76
CA VAL A 254 11.09 -15.94 2.42
C VAL A 254 11.58 -14.51 2.55
N SER A 255 12.84 -14.29 2.19
CA SER A 255 13.42 -12.95 2.08
C SER A 255 12.90 -12.28 0.81
N LYS A 256 12.25 -11.12 0.93
CA LYS A 256 11.54 -10.38 -0.14
C LYS A 256 12.42 -9.86 -1.30
N SER A 257 13.63 -10.38 -1.57
CA SER A 257 14.47 -9.84 -2.65
C SER A 257 15.36 -10.80 -3.44
N ARG A 258 15.63 -12.05 -3.05
CA ARG A 258 16.64 -12.84 -3.80
C ARG A 258 16.19 -13.29 -5.19
N THR A 259 14.98 -13.82 -5.33
CA THR A 259 14.47 -14.33 -6.61
C THR A 259 14.15 -13.21 -7.60
N ASP A 260 13.65 -12.07 -7.12
CA ASP A 260 13.37 -10.91 -7.99
C ASP A 260 14.65 -10.18 -8.39
N LEU A 261 15.65 -10.05 -7.50
CA LEU A 261 16.99 -9.55 -7.86
C LEU A 261 17.70 -10.44 -8.89
N GLN A 262 17.39 -11.74 -8.95
CA GLN A 262 17.94 -12.67 -9.96
C GLN A 262 17.26 -12.54 -11.33
N LEU A 263 16.00 -12.11 -11.38
CA LEU A 263 15.34 -11.71 -12.63
C LEU A 263 15.78 -10.31 -13.08
N GLU A 264 16.01 -9.41 -12.12
CA GLU A 264 16.48 -8.04 -12.39
C GLU A 264 17.99 -7.96 -12.62
N SER A 265 18.77 -9.00 -12.28
CA SER A 265 20.16 -9.10 -12.68
C SER A 265 20.19 -9.21 -14.20
N GLN A 266 20.34 -8.06 -14.86
CA GLN A 266 20.61 -7.98 -16.28
C GLN A 266 21.83 -8.85 -16.54
N ASP A 267 21.66 -9.93 -17.29
CA ASP A 267 22.79 -10.49 -18.02
C ASP A 267 23.03 -9.46 -19.15
N PRO A 268 24.09 -8.64 -19.10
CA PRO A 268 24.22 -7.45 -19.94
C PRO A 268 24.45 -7.78 -21.42
N ILE A 269 24.27 -9.04 -21.83
CA ILE A 269 24.96 -9.57 -23.00
C ILE A 269 24.09 -9.66 -24.25
N LEU A 270 22.75 -9.81 -24.25
CA LEU A 270 21.97 -9.54 -25.47
C LEU A 270 20.49 -9.22 -25.18
N GLU A 271 20.04 -8.03 -25.60
CA GLU A 271 18.61 -7.67 -25.67
C GLU A 271 17.81 -8.56 -26.65
N ASN A 272 18.49 -9.35 -27.51
CA ASN A 272 17.86 -10.13 -28.58
C ASN A 272 18.17 -11.65 -28.59
N SER A 273 19.07 -12.16 -27.74
CA SER A 273 19.37 -13.61 -27.70
C SER A 273 18.24 -14.39 -27.02
N GLY A 274 17.99 -15.61 -27.48
CA GLY A 274 16.97 -16.50 -26.93
C GLY A 274 15.55 -16.27 -27.43
N ASN A 275 15.30 -15.23 -28.24
CA ASN A 275 13.96 -14.96 -28.80
C ASN A 275 13.48 -16.06 -29.77
N TRP A 276 14.39 -16.84 -30.33
CA TRP A 276 14.08 -17.97 -31.20
C TRP A 276 13.16 -18.99 -30.51
N ILE A 277 13.20 -19.09 -29.17
CA ILE A 277 12.38 -20.03 -28.40
C ILE A 277 10.88 -19.84 -28.63
N PHE A 278 10.44 -18.59 -28.85
CA PHE A 278 9.03 -18.27 -29.10
C PHE A 278 8.56 -18.67 -30.51
N SER A 279 9.51 -18.98 -31.40
CA SER A 279 9.23 -19.53 -32.73
C SER A 279 9.40 -21.05 -32.79
N ASP A 280 9.85 -21.68 -31.70
CA ASP A 280 10.01 -23.14 -31.64
C ASP A 280 8.62 -23.82 -31.63
N PRO A 281 8.36 -24.81 -32.51
CA PRO A 281 7.07 -25.47 -32.59
C PRO A 281 6.66 -26.19 -31.29
N THR A 282 7.62 -26.71 -30.53
CA THR A 282 7.37 -27.41 -29.27
C THR A 282 6.94 -26.42 -28.19
N PHE A 283 7.60 -25.26 -28.13
CA PHE A 283 7.22 -24.18 -27.24
C PHE A 283 5.84 -23.60 -27.59
N ASP A 284 5.59 -23.29 -28.87
CA ASP A 284 4.30 -22.75 -29.32
C ASP A 284 3.15 -23.74 -29.04
N SER A 285 3.39 -25.05 -29.25
CA SER A 285 2.44 -26.10 -28.89
C SER A 285 2.20 -26.20 -27.38
N TRP A 286 3.21 -26.03 -26.54
CA TRP A 286 3.05 -26.01 -25.08
C TRP A 286 2.31 -24.75 -24.61
N GLU A 287 2.62 -23.60 -25.21
CA GLU A 287 2.02 -22.32 -24.83
C GLU A 287 0.55 -22.22 -25.25
N ARG A 288 0.20 -22.69 -26.47
CA ARG A 288 -1.17 -22.63 -27.01
C ARG A 288 -1.99 -23.89 -26.78
N GLY A 289 -1.34 -25.03 -26.53
CA GLY A 289 -1.99 -26.33 -26.46
C GLY A 289 -2.89 -26.48 -25.23
N ASN A 290 -4.08 -27.03 -25.45
CA ASN A 290 -5.03 -27.45 -24.41
C ASN A 290 -5.02 -28.97 -24.18
N SER A 291 -4.13 -29.70 -24.86
CA SER A 291 -4.03 -31.17 -24.78
C SER A 291 -3.45 -31.64 -23.45
N GLN A 292 -3.98 -32.74 -22.92
CA GLN A 292 -3.56 -33.35 -21.65
C GLN A 292 -2.06 -33.71 -21.60
N ASP A 293 -1.47 -34.08 -22.74
CA ASP A 293 -0.06 -34.50 -22.85
C ASP A 293 0.93 -33.33 -23.03
N GLY A 294 0.43 -32.10 -23.24
CA GLY A 294 1.24 -30.92 -23.58
C GLY A 294 1.41 -29.90 -22.46
N ARG A 295 1.10 -30.24 -21.20
CA ARG A 295 1.15 -29.31 -20.06
C ARG A 295 2.54 -29.12 -19.46
N VAL A 296 3.43 -30.08 -19.68
CA VAL A 296 4.80 -30.08 -19.14
C VAL A 296 5.77 -29.95 -20.31
N LEU A 297 6.71 -29.02 -20.19
CA LEU A 297 7.79 -28.83 -21.15
C LEU A 297 9.14 -28.97 -20.42
N PHE A 298 10.02 -29.80 -20.94
CA PHE A 298 11.38 -29.96 -20.42
C PHE A 298 12.40 -29.28 -21.33
N LEU A 299 13.00 -28.17 -20.86
CA LEU A 299 14.10 -27.49 -21.51
C LEU A 299 15.42 -28.04 -20.97
N ASN A 300 16.19 -28.75 -21.81
CA ASN A 300 17.44 -29.37 -21.39
C ASN A 300 18.63 -29.05 -22.29
N GLY A 301 19.82 -29.15 -21.70
CA GLY A 301 21.09 -28.89 -22.37
C GLY A 301 22.27 -28.99 -21.41
N SER A 302 23.48 -29.00 -21.96
CA SER A 302 24.73 -29.06 -21.21
C SER A 302 24.92 -27.89 -20.21
N PRO A 303 25.76 -28.03 -19.16
CA PRO A 303 26.13 -26.92 -18.29
C PRO A 303 26.61 -25.70 -19.12
N GLY A 304 26.14 -24.49 -18.80
CA GLY A 304 26.55 -23.28 -19.52
C GLY A 304 25.94 -23.11 -20.93
N SER A 305 24.95 -23.92 -21.32
CA SER A 305 24.23 -23.79 -22.60
C SER A 305 23.22 -22.65 -22.67
N GLY A 306 22.98 -21.91 -21.59
CA GLY A 306 22.04 -20.77 -21.57
C GLY A 306 20.62 -21.09 -21.10
N LYS A 307 20.36 -22.25 -20.48
CA LYS A 307 19.04 -22.65 -19.94
C LYS A 307 18.42 -21.58 -19.02
N SER A 308 19.16 -21.14 -18.00
CA SER A 308 18.67 -20.13 -17.05
C SER A 308 18.39 -18.79 -17.73
N THR A 309 19.18 -18.41 -18.74
CA THR A 309 18.95 -17.21 -19.54
C THR A 309 17.64 -17.34 -20.33
N LEU A 310 17.40 -18.48 -20.99
CA LEU A 310 16.14 -18.75 -21.68
C LEU A 310 14.94 -18.78 -20.71
N ALA A 311 15.09 -19.37 -19.52
CA ALA A 311 14.06 -19.37 -18.49
C ALA A 311 13.66 -17.94 -18.09
N LYS A 312 14.64 -17.04 -17.87
CA LYS A 312 14.39 -15.61 -17.62
C LYS A 312 13.66 -14.96 -18.80
N THR A 313 14.10 -15.20 -20.03
CA THR A 313 13.47 -14.66 -21.26
C THR A 313 12.00 -15.10 -21.37
N ILE A 314 11.70 -16.37 -21.10
CA ILE A 314 10.33 -16.91 -21.07
C ILE A 314 9.51 -16.25 -19.96
N ILE A 315 10.06 -16.11 -18.75
CA ILE A 315 9.37 -15.44 -17.62
C ILE A 315 9.05 -13.98 -17.99
N HIS A 316 9.98 -13.24 -18.61
CA HIS A 316 9.72 -11.88 -19.07
C HIS A 316 8.63 -11.80 -20.13
N HIS A 317 8.63 -12.73 -21.09
CA HIS A 317 7.58 -12.84 -22.10
C HIS A 317 6.21 -13.07 -21.46
N GLN A 318 6.11 -14.02 -20.52
CA GLN A 318 4.85 -14.32 -19.83
C GLN A 318 4.39 -13.16 -18.93
N LYS A 319 5.31 -12.45 -18.25
CA LYS A 319 4.97 -11.21 -17.50
C LYS A 319 4.39 -10.12 -18.41
N ARG A 320 4.97 -9.90 -19.61
CA ARG A 320 4.46 -8.92 -20.58
C ARG A 320 3.07 -9.30 -21.09
N LYS A 321 2.84 -10.59 -21.37
CA LYS A 321 1.54 -11.14 -21.77
C LYS A 321 0.50 -10.95 -20.66
N GLN A 322 0.83 -11.32 -19.43
CA GLN A 322 -0.04 -11.12 -18.26
C GLN A 322 -0.39 -9.65 -18.04
N ALA A 323 0.53 -8.71 -18.30
CA ALA A 323 0.26 -7.27 -18.20
C ALA A 323 -0.71 -6.75 -19.28
N SER A 324 -0.80 -7.44 -20.43
CA SER A 324 -1.76 -7.12 -21.50
C SER A 324 -3.12 -7.80 -21.32
N GLU A 325 -3.20 -8.85 -20.50
CA GLU A 325 -4.42 -9.57 -20.16
C GLU A 325 -5.24 -8.85 -19.07
N SER A 326 -6.52 -9.22 -18.95
CA SER A 326 -7.36 -8.73 -17.86
C SER A 326 -6.80 -9.18 -16.49
N PRO A 327 -6.79 -8.28 -15.48
CA PRO A 327 -6.39 -8.64 -14.12
C PRO A 327 -7.18 -9.86 -13.63
N GLY A 328 -6.51 -10.85 -13.04
CA GLY A 328 -7.18 -12.03 -12.47
C GLY A 328 -7.26 -13.27 -13.37
N LYS A 329 -6.83 -13.19 -14.65
CA LYS A 329 -6.96 -14.31 -15.61
C LYS A 329 -5.89 -15.41 -15.45
N SER A 330 -4.64 -15.00 -15.24
CA SER A 330 -3.48 -15.88 -15.23
C SER A 330 -2.62 -15.69 -13.99
N PHE A 331 -1.98 -16.76 -13.52
CA PHE A 331 -0.88 -16.70 -12.56
C PHE A 331 0.44 -17.15 -13.20
N LEU A 332 1.52 -16.50 -12.79
CA LEU A 332 2.88 -16.89 -13.13
C LEU A 332 3.67 -17.00 -11.83
N ALA A 333 4.26 -18.16 -11.59
CA ALA A 333 5.18 -18.42 -10.50
C ALA A 333 6.47 -19.02 -11.06
N TYR A 334 7.60 -18.68 -10.45
CA TYR A 334 8.90 -19.20 -10.86
C TYR A 334 9.81 -19.50 -9.67
N PHE A 335 10.74 -20.43 -9.82
CA PHE A 335 11.76 -20.70 -8.82
C PHE A 335 13.06 -21.12 -9.49
N PHE A 336 14.16 -20.57 -8.99
CA PHE A 336 15.52 -20.89 -9.45
C PHE A 336 16.19 -21.72 -8.36
N PHE A 337 16.45 -22.98 -8.67
CA PHE A 337 17.23 -23.86 -7.81
C PHE A 337 18.71 -23.51 -7.94
N LYS A 338 19.42 -23.50 -6.81
CA LYS A 338 20.85 -23.22 -6.75
C LYS A 338 21.54 -24.03 -5.67
N HIS A 339 22.62 -24.72 -6.03
CA HIS A 339 23.37 -25.56 -5.09
C HIS A 339 24.06 -24.74 -3.98
N ASP A 340 24.44 -23.50 -4.27
CA ASP A 340 25.20 -22.60 -3.38
C ASP A 340 24.30 -21.74 -2.46
N ALA A 341 22.98 -21.84 -2.59
CA ALA A 341 22.03 -21.07 -1.79
C ALA A 341 21.10 -22.00 -0.98
N GLU A 342 21.26 -21.96 0.35
CA GLU A 342 20.48 -22.82 1.25
C GLU A 342 18.97 -22.61 1.15
N ASP A 343 18.55 -21.38 0.84
CA ASP A 343 17.16 -20.99 0.60
C ASP A 343 16.66 -21.33 -0.82
N GLN A 344 17.49 -21.93 -1.68
CA GLN A 344 17.16 -22.25 -3.07
C GLN A 344 17.44 -23.72 -3.47
N ARG A 345 17.72 -24.62 -2.52
CA ARG A 345 18.09 -26.02 -2.83
C ARG A 345 17.06 -27.09 -2.45
N THR A 346 15.92 -26.71 -1.87
CA THR A 346 14.90 -27.67 -1.36
C THR A 346 13.50 -27.42 -1.92
N ALA A 347 12.68 -28.47 -1.98
CA ALA A 347 11.27 -28.42 -2.34
C ALA A 347 10.47 -27.54 -1.37
N ARG A 348 10.82 -27.56 -0.08
CA ARG A 348 10.22 -26.67 0.93
C ARG A 348 10.42 -25.21 0.55
N SER A 349 11.66 -24.83 0.25
CA SER A 349 12.00 -23.46 -0.15
C SER A 349 11.29 -23.06 -1.44
N MET A 350 11.23 -23.97 -2.43
CA MET A 350 10.48 -23.77 -3.68
C MET A 350 9.02 -23.42 -3.38
N LEU A 351 8.31 -24.24 -2.61
CA LEU A 351 6.90 -24.03 -2.29
C LEU A 351 6.66 -22.73 -1.50
N GLN A 352 7.54 -22.41 -0.55
CA GLN A 352 7.47 -21.17 0.23
C GLN A 352 7.56 -19.93 -0.69
N HIS A 353 8.50 -19.93 -1.64
CA HIS A 353 8.67 -18.83 -2.60
C HIS A 353 7.51 -18.74 -3.59
N VAL A 354 7.01 -19.87 -4.09
CA VAL A 354 5.82 -19.92 -4.97
C VAL A 354 4.62 -19.33 -4.26
N VAL A 355 4.33 -19.74 -3.02
CA VAL A 355 3.23 -19.17 -2.23
C VAL A 355 3.42 -17.68 -2.03
N MET A 356 4.64 -17.22 -1.70
CA MET A 356 4.91 -15.81 -1.49
C MET A 356 4.70 -14.96 -2.75
N GLN A 357 5.06 -15.47 -3.94
CA GLN A 357 4.79 -14.79 -5.21
C GLN A 357 3.28 -14.63 -5.46
N LEU A 358 2.49 -15.67 -5.18
CA LEU A 358 1.04 -15.63 -5.33
C LEU A 358 0.38 -14.68 -4.32
N VAL A 359 0.86 -14.66 -3.07
CA VAL A 359 0.44 -13.71 -2.02
C VAL A 359 0.74 -12.26 -2.41
N ASN A 360 1.86 -12.01 -3.09
CA ASN A 360 2.19 -10.68 -3.58
C ASN A 360 1.29 -10.28 -4.78
N ALA A 361 0.89 -11.24 -5.61
CA ALA A 361 0.10 -11.03 -6.81
C ALA A 361 -1.43 -10.95 -6.58
N ASP A 362 -1.99 -11.57 -5.54
CA ASP A 362 -3.45 -11.62 -5.30
C ASP A 362 -3.82 -11.46 -3.82
N GLU A 363 -4.64 -10.44 -3.55
CA GLU A 363 -5.11 -10.07 -2.21
C GLU A 363 -6.01 -11.16 -1.56
N THR A 364 -6.73 -11.92 -2.38
CA THR A 364 -7.56 -13.05 -1.93
C THR A 364 -6.68 -14.17 -1.39
N ILE A 365 -5.62 -14.50 -2.13
CA ILE A 365 -4.65 -15.53 -1.74
C ILE A 365 -3.87 -15.11 -0.51
N MET A 366 -3.44 -13.85 -0.43
CA MET A 366 -2.83 -13.29 0.78
C MET A 366 -3.66 -13.56 2.03
N ARG A 367 -4.97 -13.27 2.01
CA ARG A 367 -5.83 -13.47 3.17
C ARG A 367 -6.10 -14.95 3.45
N PHE A 368 -6.28 -15.74 2.41
CA PHE A 368 -6.43 -17.19 2.52
C PHE A 368 -5.20 -17.83 3.19
N SER A 369 -4.00 -17.50 2.70
CA SER A 369 -2.73 -17.97 3.27
C SER A 369 -2.53 -17.47 4.70
N TYR A 370 -2.89 -16.21 4.99
CA TYR A 370 -2.79 -15.65 6.35
C TYR A 370 -3.69 -16.36 7.35
N GLU A 371 -4.96 -16.61 7.01
CA GLU A 371 -5.89 -17.33 7.90
C GLU A 371 -5.45 -18.78 8.12
N ARG A 372 -4.95 -19.43 7.07
CA ARG A 372 -4.51 -20.83 7.14
C ARG A 372 -3.20 -21.02 7.91
N LEU A 373 -2.24 -20.10 7.77
CA LEU A 373 -0.94 -20.20 8.43
C LEU A 373 -0.94 -19.61 9.85
N SER A 374 -1.82 -18.65 10.16
CA SER A 374 -1.92 -18.06 11.49
C SER A 374 -2.51 -19.01 12.53
N THR A 375 -3.25 -20.01 12.09
CA THR A 375 -3.88 -21.03 12.95
C THR A 375 -2.99 -22.24 13.20
N MET A 376 -1.80 -22.32 12.57
CA MET A 376 -0.91 -23.48 12.63
C MET A 376 0.37 -23.19 13.43
N GLU A 377 0.70 -24.05 14.40
CA GLU A 377 1.92 -23.95 15.24
C GLU A 377 3.20 -24.29 14.49
N SER A 378 3.15 -25.26 13.58
CA SER A 378 4.23 -25.60 12.64
C SER A 378 3.66 -25.85 11.25
N THR A 379 4.47 -25.65 10.21
CA THR A 379 4.04 -25.85 8.83
C THR A 379 4.81 -27.00 8.22
N GLU A 380 4.17 -28.15 8.07
CA GLU A 380 4.77 -29.34 7.45
C GLU A 380 4.87 -29.18 5.92
N LEU A 381 5.67 -30.03 5.27
CA LEU A 381 5.81 -30.00 3.82
C LEU A 381 4.48 -30.33 3.11
N ALA A 382 3.68 -31.26 3.64
CA ALA A 382 2.37 -31.62 3.09
C ALA A 382 1.40 -30.44 3.11
N ASP A 383 1.40 -29.64 4.18
CA ASP A 383 0.58 -28.43 4.27
C ASP A 383 0.99 -27.38 3.25
N LEU A 384 2.30 -27.19 3.04
CA LEU A 384 2.84 -26.29 2.02
C LEU A 384 2.47 -26.75 0.61
N LYS A 385 2.59 -28.05 0.31
CA LYS A 385 2.19 -28.63 -0.97
C LYS A 385 0.72 -28.36 -1.27
N LYS A 386 -0.15 -28.56 -0.27
CA LYS A 386 -1.58 -28.28 -0.38
C LYS A 386 -1.86 -26.79 -0.56
N LEU A 387 -1.24 -25.93 0.26
CA LEU A 387 -1.40 -24.48 0.18
C LEU A 387 -0.94 -23.92 -1.18
N ALA A 388 0.21 -24.36 -1.69
CA ALA A 388 0.74 -23.97 -2.98
C ALA A 388 -0.16 -24.44 -4.13
N GLY A 389 -0.59 -25.72 -4.11
CA GLY A 389 -1.52 -26.26 -5.10
C GLY A 389 -2.84 -25.50 -5.13
N ASP A 390 -3.44 -25.28 -3.96
CA ASP A 390 -4.70 -24.54 -3.82
C ASP A 390 -4.59 -23.08 -4.27
N SER A 391 -3.42 -22.46 -4.08
CA SER A 391 -3.16 -21.07 -4.46
C SER A 391 -2.90 -20.94 -5.97
N LEU A 392 -2.06 -21.80 -6.56
CA LEU A 392 -1.75 -21.80 -7.99
C LEU A 392 -3.00 -22.05 -8.84
N THR A 393 -3.81 -23.01 -8.44
CA THR A 393 -4.99 -23.46 -9.20
C THR A 393 -6.23 -22.59 -8.99
N SER A 394 -6.10 -21.48 -8.25
CA SER A 394 -7.21 -20.56 -7.96
C SER A 394 -7.56 -19.61 -9.13
N ARG A 395 -6.79 -19.65 -10.22
CA ARG A 395 -7.07 -18.93 -11.47
C ARG A 395 -7.26 -19.90 -12.65
N PRO A 396 -8.03 -19.50 -13.68
CA PRO A 396 -8.29 -20.35 -14.85
C PRO A 396 -7.02 -20.84 -15.54
N THR A 397 -5.97 -20.00 -15.56
CA THR A 397 -4.68 -20.34 -16.17
C THR A 397 -3.54 -20.10 -15.18
N ALA A 398 -2.57 -21.00 -15.13
CA ALA A 398 -1.40 -20.88 -14.28
C ALA A 398 -0.14 -21.41 -14.99
N ILE A 399 0.99 -20.73 -14.79
CA ILE A 399 2.29 -21.13 -15.32
C ILE A 399 3.27 -21.25 -14.15
N LEU A 400 3.95 -22.40 -14.05
CA LEU A 400 5.04 -22.65 -13.10
C LEU A 400 6.34 -22.87 -13.87
N VAL A 401 7.37 -22.06 -13.61
CA VAL A 401 8.70 -22.20 -14.21
C VAL A 401 9.71 -22.61 -13.13
N LEU A 402 10.35 -23.77 -13.29
CA LEU A 402 11.40 -24.25 -12.39
C LEU A 402 12.72 -24.33 -13.16
N ASP A 403 13.71 -23.55 -12.75
CA ASP A 403 15.04 -23.56 -13.38
C ASP A 403 16.09 -24.15 -12.46
N GLY A 404 17.03 -24.92 -13.03
CA GLY A 404 18.16 -25.50 -12.30
C GLY A 404 17.77 -26.66 -11.38
N LEU A 405 16.69 -27.39 -11.66
CA LEU A 405 16.18 -28.43 -10.75
C LEU A 405 17.22 -29.54 -10.44
N ASP A 406 18.20 -29.73 -11.32
CA ASP A 406 19.38 -30.59 -11.11
C ASP A 406 20.30 -30.12 -9.96
N GLU A 407 20.20 -28.86 -9.54
CA GLU A 407 20.97 -28.28 -8.43
C GLU A 407 20.29 -28.47 -7.06
N ALA A 408 19.16 -29.18 -7.01
CA ALA A 408 18.50 -29.53 -5.75
C ALA A 408 19.32 -30.55 -4.94
N VAL A 409 19.26 -30.43 -3.61
CA VAL A 409 20.04 -31.29 -2.71
C VAL A 409 19.40 -32.68 -2.57
N ASP A 410 20.22 -33.74 -2.53
CA ASP A 410 19.80 -35.11 -2.27
C ASP A 410 18.56 -35.54 -3.08
N ASN A 411 17.47 -35.92 -2.39
CA ASN A 411 16.21 -36.41 -2.97
C ASN A 411 15.16 -35.30 -3.19
N GLU A 412 15.51 -34.02 -3.03
CA GLU A 412 14.58 -32.88 -3.17
C GLU A 412 14.11 -32.69 -4.61
N LEU A 413 14.90 -33.14 -5.58
CA LEU A 413 14.53 -33.21 -6.99
C LEU A 413 13.31 -34.12 -7.19
N GLU A 414 13.36 -35.36 -6.69
CA GLU A 414 12.26 -36.33 -6.82
C GLU A 414 11.01 -35.84 -6.08
N ILE A 415 11.18 -35.24 -4.90
CA ILE A 415 10.08 -34.66 -4.13
C ILE A 415 9.37 -33.54 -4.91
N SER A 416 10.14 -32.66 -5.54
CA SER A 416 9.62 -31.53 -6.33
C SER A 416 8.90 -32.01 -7.59
N ILE A 417 9.49 -32.96 -8.33
CA ILE A 417 8.88 -33.55 -9.53
C ILE A 417 7.62 -34.32 -9.19
N ASN A 418 7.65 -35.15 -8.14
CA ASN A 418 6.48 -35.91 -7.73
C ASN A 418 5.31 -34.99 -7.37
N TRP A 419 5.57 -33.90 -6.66
CA TRP A 419 4.54 -32.90 -6.38
C TRP A 419 4.02 -32.25 -7.67
N CYS A 420 4.89 -31.82 -8.58
CA CYS A 420 4.47 -31.18 -9.84
C CYS A 420 3.61 -32.11 -10.71
N LEU A 421 4.08 -33.34 -10.96
CA LEU A 421 3.49 -34.25 -11.93
C LEU A 421 2.30 -35.05 -11.37
N ASN A 422 2.40 -35.54 -10.13
CA ASN A 422 1.40 -36.45 -9.57
C ASN A 422 0.35 -35.72 -8.70
N GLU A 423 0.75 -34.68 -7.96
CA GLU A 423 -0.15 -33.97 -7.06
C GLU A 423 -0.76 -32.73 -7.75
N LEU A 424 0.07 -31.81 -8.24
CA LEU A 424 -0.36 -30.50 -8.74
C LEU A 424 -1.16 -30.59 -10.05
N LEU A 425 -0.72 -31.40 -11.02
CA LEU A 425 -1.50 -31.63 -12.25
C LEU A 425 -2.86 -32.28 -11.95
N ALA A 426 -2.94 -33.18 -10.98
CA ALA A 426 -4.20 -33.80 -10.57
C ALA A 426 -5.15 -32.77 -9.95
N VAL A 427 -4.64 -31.91 -9.06
CA VAL A 427 -5.41 -30.80 -8.46
C VAL A 427 -5.88 -29.81 -9.53
N ALA A 428 -5.01 -29.44 -10.47
CA ALA A 428 -5.37 -28.54 -11.57
C ALA A 428 -6.48 -29.12 -12.45
N ARG A 429 -6.42 -30.43 -12.77
CA ARG A 429 -7.49 -31.13 -13.49
C ARG A 429 -8.80 -31.14 -12.71
N SER A 430 -8.76 -31.42 -11.39
CA SER A 430 -9.98 -31.46 -10.59
C SER A 430 -10.68 -30.10 -10.52
N TYR A 431 -9.92 -29.01 -10.54
CA TYR A 431 -10.47 -27.65 -10.40
C TYR A 431 -10.77 -26.99 -11.75
N GLY A 432 -10.33 -27.56 -12.87
CA GLY A 432 -10.50 -26.97 -14.20
C GLY A 432 -9.52 -25.83 -14.48
N CYS A 433 -8.34 -25.85 -13.85
CA CYS A 433 -7.24 -24.92 -14.13
C CYS A 433 -6.38 -25.45 -15.28
N ASP A 434 -6.12 -24.62 -16.29
CA ASP A 434 -5.11 -24.85 -17.32
C ASP A 434 -3.72 -24.51 -16.75
N LEU A 435 -3.08 -25.52 -16.16
CA LEU A 435 -1.75 -25.43 -15.58
C LEU A 435 -0.69 -25.87 -16.60
N LYS A 436 0.29 -25.00 -16.82
CA LYS A 436 1.49 -25.24 -17.63
C LYS A 436 2.73 -25.22 -16.74
N ILE A 437 3.58 -26.22 -16.90
CA ILE A 437 4.82 -26.37 -16.12
C ILE A 437 6.00 -26.40 -17.10
N LEU A 438 6.96 -25.51 -16.88
CA LEU A 438 8.25 -25.53 -17.56
C LEU A 438 9.32 -25.93 -16.55
N ILE A 439 10.06 -26.98 -16.87
CA ILE A 439 11.22 -27.43 -16.08
C ILE A 439 12.47 -27.23 -16.94
N CYS A 440 13.44 -26.50 -16.43
CA CYS A 440 14.75 -26.32 -17.03
C CYS A 440 15.79 -27.06 -16.19
N GLY A 441 16.62 -27.88 -16.82
CA GLY A 441 17.64 -28.62 -16.10
C GLY A 441 18.64 -29.34 -17.00
N GLN A 442 19.66 -29.91 -16.38
CA GLN A 442 20.68 -30.70 -17.08
C GLN A 442 20.23 -32.13 -17.36
N ARG A 443 20.92 -32.74 -18.32
CA ARG A 443 20.82 -34.17 -18.61
C ARG A 443 21.77 -34.98 -17.74
N ASP A 444 21.48 -35.06 -16.44
CA ASP A 444 22.30 -35.71 -15.42
C ASP A 444 22.01 -37.21 -15.25
N GLY A 445 21.13 -37.78 -16.06
CA GLY A 445 20.66 -39.16 -15.94
C GLY A 445 19.55 -39.36 -14.90
N ARG A 446 19.17 -38.35 -14.11
CA ARG A 446 18.01 -38.37 -13.20
C ARG A 446 16.82 -37.66 -13.84
N LEU A 447 16.99 -36.39 -14.21
CA LEU A 447 15.91 -35.59 -14.82
C LEU A 447 15.43 -36.18 -16.14
N ASP A 448 16.37 -36.67 -16.95
CA ASP A 448 16.06 -37.23 -18.27
C ASP A 448 15.13 -38.44 -18.19
N VAL A 449 15.31 -39.28 -17.17
CA VAL A 449 14.50 -40.49 -16.95
C VAL A 449 13.10 -40.11 -16.50
N LEU A 450 12.99 -39.16 -15.57
CA LEU A 450 11.71 -38.73 -15.01
C LEU A 450 10.88 -37.92 -16.01
N LEU A 451 11.52 -37.14 -16.89
CA LEU A 451 10.87 -36.25 -17.86
C LEU A 451 10.89 -36.78 -19.30
N ALA A 452 11.43 -37.98 -19.54
CA ALA A 452 11.38 -38.67 -20.84
C ALA A 452 9.97 -38.71 -21.50
N PRO A 453 8.87 -38.90 -20.76
CA PRO A 453 7.53 -38.96 -21.36
C PRO A 453 7.00 -37.63 -21.89
N HIS A 454 7.62 -36.50 -21.54
CA HIS A 454 7.10 -35.16 -21.85
C HIS A 454 7.84 -34.51 -23.04
N PRO A 455 7.21 -33.55 -23.75
CA PRO A 455 7.87 -32.75 -24.78
C PRO A 455 9.17 -32.12 -24.29
N GLN A 456 10.21 -32.16 -25.11
CA GLN A 456 11.54 -31.67 -24.75
C GLN A 456 12.11 -30.74 -25.81
N ILE A 457 12.75 -29.65 -25.36
CA ILE A 457 13.59 -28.81 -26.21
C ILE A 457 15.04 -29.05 -25.79
N ARG A 458 15.81 -29.62 -26.71
CA ARG A 458 17.21 -30.00 -26.48
C ARG A 458 18.13 -28.97 -27.11
N LEU A 459 18.77 -28.15 -26.28
CA LEU A 459 19.65 -27.08 -26.72
C LEU A 459 20.87 -27.60 -27.51
N ASP A 460 21.34 -28.80 -27.20
CA ASP A 460 22.51 -29.40 -27.90
C ASP A 460 22.22 -29.72 -29.38
N ILE A 461 20.94 -29.83 -29.79
CA ILE A 461 20.52 -30.25 -31.15
C ILE A 461 19.70 -29.17 -31.86
N ALA A 462 19.11 -28.23 -31.12
CA ALA A 462 18.27 -27.19 -31.68
C ALA A 462 19.06 -26.30 -32.67
N VAL A 463 18.69 -26.35 -33.95
CA VAL A 463 19.32 -25.57 -35.01
C VAL A 463 19.23 -24.07 -34.72
N ALA A 464 18.06 -23.61 -34.29
CA ALA A 464 17.84 -22.20 -33.94
C ALA A 464 18.71 -21.73 -32.75
N HIS A 465 19.04 -22.64 -31.82
CA HIS A 465 19.98 -22.35 -30.73
C HIS A 465 21.42 -22.22 -31.24
N HIS A 466 21.83 -23.09 -32.17
CA HIS A 466 23.13 -22.99 -32.82
C HIS A 466 23.27 -21.68 -33.63
N ASP A 467 22.21 -21.27 -34.33
CA ASP A 467 22.17 -20.00 -35.06
C ASP A 467 22.30 -18.80 -34.10
N ASP A 468 21.67 -18.86 -32.92
CA ASP A 468 21.80 -17.82 -31.90
C ASP A 468 23.22 -17.75 -31.32
N ILE A 469 23.86 -18.90 -31.07
CA ILE A 469 25.28 -18.99 -30.71
C ILE A 469 26.16 -18.37 -31.80
N GLN A 470 25.88 -18.66 -33.08
CA GLN A 470 26.65 -18.11 -34.20
C GLN A 470 26.49 -16.59 -34.30
N GLN A 471 25.27 -16.07 -34.12
CA GLN A 471 25.01 -14.62 -34.08
C GLN A 471 25.75 -13.96 -32.91
N PHE A 472 25.71 -14.57 -31.74
CA PHE A 472 26.47 -14.09 -30.58
C PHE A 472 27.98 -14.10 -30.85
N THR A 473 28.51 -15.20 -31.39
CA THR A 473 29.92 -15.35 -31.76
C THR A 473 30.33 -14.26 -32.75
N LYS A 474 29.49 -13.97 -33.74
CA LYS A 474 29.73 -12.91 -34.74
C LYS A 474 29.81 -11.53 -34.11
N MET A 475 28.90 -11.20 -33.18
CA MET A 475 28.93 -9.93 -32.45
C MET A 475 30.22 -9.74 -31.67
N GLN A 476 30.69 -10.78 -30.98
CA GLN A 476 31.94 -10.73 -30.22
C GLN A 476 33.19 -10.77 -31.12
N ALA A 477 33.16 -11.55 -32.20
CA ALA A 477 34.22 -11.61 -33.20
C ALA A 477 34.42 -10.25 -33.88
N SER A 478 33.36 -9.47 -34.10
CA SER A 478 33.46 -8.10 -34.61
C SER A 478 34.27 -7.18 -33.66
N ASN A 479 34.17 -7.37 -32.34
CA ASN A 479 34.99 -6.63 -31.36
C ASN A 479 36.47 -7.03 -31.45
N ILE A 480 36.76 -8.32 -31.60
CA ILE A 480 38.11 -8.86 -31.80
C ILE A 480 38.69 -8.35 -33.12
N ARG A 481 37.89 -8.33 -34.20
CA ARG A 481 38.26 -7.76 -35.50
C ARG A 481 38.69 -6.31 -35.36
N ALA A 482 37.93 -5.50 -34.61
CA ALA A 482 38.27 -4.10 -34.39
C ALA A 482 39.58 -3.92 -33.60
N ARG A 483 39.86 -4.81 -32.65
CA ARG A 483 41.08 -4.77 -31.82
C ARG A 483 42.33 -5.21 -32.57
N PHE A 484 42.26 -6.30 -33.33
CA PHE A 484 43.42 -6.89 -34.03
C PHE A 484 43.46 -6.58 -35.53
N LEU A 485 42.55 -5.75 -36.04
CA LEU A 485 42.47 -5.33 -37.44
C LEU A 485 42.29 -6.50 -38.44
N LEU A 486 41.56 -7.54 -38.03
CA LEU A 486 41.33 -8.73 -38.86
C LEU A 486 40.49 -8.39 -40.11
N THR A 487 40.71 -9.15 -41.18
CA THR A 487 39.89 -9.12 -42.39
C THR A 487 38.50 -9.73 -42.13
N LYS A 488 37.54 -9.43 -43.02
CA LYS A 488 36.20 -10.02 -42.95
C LYS A 488 36.21 -11.54 -43.14
N GLU A 489 37.19 -12.09 -43.86
CA GLU A 489 37.29 -13.54 -44.06
C GLU A 489 37.86 -14.24 -42.83
N GLU A 490 38.84 -13.64 -42.15
CA GLU A 490 39.35 -14.12 -40.85
C GLU A 490 38.26 -14.07 -39.77
N GLU A 491 37.45 -13.01 -39.74
CA GLU A 491 36.29 -12.92 -38.85
C GLU A 491 35.30 -14.08 -39.10
N LYS A 492 34.96 -14.37 -40.36
CA LYS A 492 34.07 -15.49 -40.69
C LYS A 492 34.67 -16.84 -40.31
N SER A 493 35.97 -17.03 -40.54
CA SER A 493 36.70 -18.25 -40.16
C SER A 493 36.67 -18.46 -38.64
N LEU A 494 36.95 -17.41 -37.87
CA LEU A 494 36.86 -17.42 -36.41
C LEU A 494 35.45 -17.80 -35.93
N VAL A 495 34.42 -17.16 -36.49
CA VAL A 495 33.02 -17.45 -36.15
C VAL A 495 32.68 -18.91 -36.44
N SER A 496 33.04 -19.42 -37.62
CA SER A 496 32.78 -20.81 -38.01
C SER A 496 33.47 -21.79 -37.05
N ARG A 497 34.73 -21.54 -36.72
CA ARG A 497 35.53 -22.43 -35.87
C ARG A 497 35.02 -22.47 -34.43
N VAL A 498 34.81 -21.30 -33.81
CA VAL A 498 34.33 -21.20 -32.42
C VAL A 498 32.91 -21.74 -32.30
N SER A 499 32.02 -21.44 -33.26
CA SER A 499 30.65 -21.94 -33.23
C SER A 499 30.61 -23.47 -33.36
N SER A 500 31.44 -24.05 -34.22
CA SER A 500 31.53 -25.51 -34.41
C SER A 500 32.07 -26.23 -33.17
N ALA A 501 33.11 -25.67 -32.53
CA ALA A 501 33.69 -26.25 -31.33
C ALA A 501 32.81 -26.09 -30.07
N SER A 502 31.87 -25.14 -30.07
CA SER A 502 31.01 -24.88 -28.91
C SER A 502 30.08 -26.02 -28.50
N GLN A 503 29.73 -26.92 -29.44
CA GLN A 503 28.79 -28.03 -29.21
C GLN A 503 27.50 -27.60 -28.47
N GLY A 504 26.97 -26.40 -28.75
CA GLY A 504 25.75 -25.88 -28.12
C GLY A 504 25.96 -25.13 -26.79
N MET A 505 27.21 -24.90 -26.37
CA MET A 505 27.55 -24.25 -25.11
C MET A 505 27.93 -22.77 -25.29
N PHE A 506 27.05 -21.86 -24.87
CA PHE A 506 27.33 -20.41 -24.83
C PHE A 506 28.54 -20.07 -23.95
N LEU A 507 28.69 -20.77 -22.82
CA LEU A 507 29.80 -20.56 -21.91
C LEU A 507 31.16 -20.82 -22.58
N TYR A 508 31.28 -21.87 -23.40
CA TYR A 508 32.51 -22.15 -24.15
C TYR A 508 32.85 -20.97 -25.08
N VAL A 509 31.88 -20.53 -25.90
CA VAL A 509 32.08 -19.41 -26.82
C VAL A 509 32.54 -18.16 -26.08
N ARG A 510 31.88 -17.85 -24.96
CA ARG A 510 32.23 -16.71 -24.13
C ARG A 510 33.65 -16.82 -23.57
N VAL A 511 34.01 -17.97 -22.99
CA VAL A 511 35.32 -18.19 -22.39
C VAL A 511 36.45 -18.10 -23.42
N VAL A 512 36.27 -18.73 -24.59
CA VAL A 512 37.26 -18.74 -25.68
C VAL A 512 37.39 -17.35 -26.31
N LEU A 513 36.29 -16.68 -26.65
CA LEU A 513 36.34 -15.34 -27.23
C LEU A 513 36.88 -14.30 -26.24
N ASP A 514 36.52 -14.36 -24.95
CA ASP A 514 37.11 -13.50 -23.92
C ASP A 514 38.62 -13.76 -23.80
N ASN A 515 39.06 -15.02 -23.89
CA ASN A 515 40.47 -15.40 -23.86
C ASN A 515 41.23 -14.79 -25.06
N LEU A 516 40.71 -14.97 -26.27
CA LEU A 516 41.28 -14.41 -27.50
C LEU A 516 41.27 -12.87 -27.46
N ALA A 517 40.18 -12.27 -27.03
CA ALA A 517 40.04 -10.82 -26.92
C ALA A 517 41.01 -10.22 -25.91
N SER A 518 41.46 -10.98 -24.89
CA SER A 518 42.39 -10.48 -23.88
C SER A 518 43.87 -10.68 -24.22
N MET A 519 44.22 -11.14 -25.43
CA MET A 519 45.62 -11.30 -25.85
C MET A 519 46.31 -9.98 -26.14
N ASP A 520 47.61 -9.93 -25.88
CA ASP A 520 48.41 -8.70 -25.92
C ASP A 520 48.97 -8.40 -27.34
N SER A 521 49.12 -9.42 -28.20
CA SER A 521 49.63 -9.27 -29.57
C SER A 521 48.86 -10.10 -30.59
N ILE A 522 48.94 -9.73 -31.87
CA ILE A 522 48.31 -10.47 -32.97
C ILE A 522 48.99 -11.84 -33.20
N GLN A 523 50.30 -11.94 -32.96
CA GLN A 523 51.02 -13.21 -33.05
C GLN A 523 50.45 -14.23 -32.05
N GLU A 524 50.25 -13.82 -30.79
CA GLU A 524 49.66 -14.70 -29.78
C GLU A 524 48.23 -15.14 -30.13
N PHE A 525 47.49 -14.27 -30.81
CA PHE A 525 46.16 -14.57 -31.30
C PHE A 525 46.20 -15.61 -32.44
N GLU A 526 47.12 -15.46 -33.39
CA GLU A 526 47.33 -16.42 -34.47
C GLU A 526 47.81 -17.78 -33.93
N ASP A 527 48.77 -17.78 -33.00
CA ASP A 527 49.31 -18.99 -32.36
C ASP A 527 48.21 -19.79 -31.64
N GLU A 528 47.26 -19.14 -30.96
CA GLU A 528 46.12 -19.82 -30.30
C GLU A 528 45.08 -20.33 -31.30
N LEU A 529 45.03 -19.75 -32.50
CA LEU A 529 44.20 -20.21 -33.60
C LEU A 529 44.87 -21.33 -34.41
N GLU A 530 46.06 -21.81 -34.09
CA GLU A 530 46.59 -23.01 -34.76
C GLU A 530 45.76 -24.27 -34.39
N SER A 531 45.73 -25.29 -35.26
CA SER A 531 44.90 -26.49 -35.06
C SER A 531 45.23 -27.24 -33.77
N ASP A 532 46.50 -27.26 -33.39
CA ASP A 532 47.02 -28.05 -32.28
C ASP A 532 46.90 -27.32 -30.93
N THR A 533 46.63 -26.01 -30.97
CA THR A 533 46.52 -25.14 -29.81
C THR A 533 45.07 -24.80 -29.46
N PHE A 534 44.19 -24.70 -30.44
CA PHE A 534 42.81 -24.32 -30.24
C PHE A 534 42.03 -25.33 -29.37
N PRO A 535 41.31 -24.89 -28.33
CA PRO A 535 40.65 -25.80 -27.40
C PRO A 535 39.44 -26.49 -28.05
N GLU A 536 39.36 -27.81 -28.01
CA GLU A 536 38.20 -28.55 -28.56
C GLU A 536 37.01 -28.60 -27.59
N ASP A 537 37.27 -28.43 -26.31
CA ASP A 537 36.26 -28.47 -25.25
C ASP A 537 36.50 -27.39 -24.18
N LEU A 538 35.56 -27.28 -23.22
CA LEU A 538 35.62 -26.28 -22.16
C LEU A 538 36.79 -26.51 -21.18
N GLU A 539 37.18 -27.77 -20.95
CA GLU A 539 38.27 -28.11 -20.03
C GLU A 539 39.62 -27.67 -20.62
N GLN A 540 39.86 -27.97 -21.90
CA GLN A 540 41.00 -27.48 -22.65
C GLN A 540 41.02 -25.95 -22.69
N ALA A 541 39.86 -25.30 -22.86
CA ALA A 541 39.79 -23.83 -22.80
C ALA A 541 40.24 -23.29 -21.44
N TYR A 542 39.82 -23.91 -20.33
CA TYR A 542 40.29 -23.55 -18.99
C TYR A 542 41.78 -23.85 -18.78
N ASP A 543 42.30 -24.96 -19.32
CA ASP A 543 43.73 -25.28 -19.30
C ASP A 543 44.55 -24.19 -20.00
N ARG A 544 44.14 -23.76 -21.20
CA ARG A 544 44.82 -22.68 -21.95
C ARG A 544 44.85 -21.38 -21.16
N ILE A 545 43.72 -20.99 -20.57
CA ILE A 545 43.62 -19.79 -19.73
C ILE A 545 44.53 -19.92 -18.50
N THR A 546 44.52 -21.08 -17.84
CA THR A 546 45.37 -21.35 -16.67
C THR A 546 46.84 -21.26 -17.04
N GLN A 547 47.25 -21.87 -18.15
CA GLN A 547 48.63 -21.79 -18.64
C GLN A 547 49.04 -20.35 -18.94
N ARG A 548 48.19 -19.58 -19.62
CA ARG A 548 48.47 -18.18 -19.92
C ARG A 548 48.58 -17.32 -18.66
N ILE A 549 47.61 -17.40 -17.75
CA ILE A 549 47.57 -16.51 -16.58
C ILE A 549 48.63 -16.90 -15.53
N LEU A 550 48.89 -18.20 -15.35
CA LEU A 550 49.77 -18.70 -14.28
C LEU A 550 51.20 -18.99 -14.73
N LYS A 551 51.44 -19.39 -16.00
CA LYS A 551 52.79 -19.75 -16.47
C LYS A 551 53.49 -18.62 -17.22
N LYS A 552 52.75 -17.80 -17.99
CA LYS A 552 53.34 -16.75 -18.84
C LYS A 552 53.78 -15.50 -18.06
N TYR A 553 53.04 -15.14 -17.01
CA TYR A 553 53.34 -13.95 -16.23
C TYR A 553 54.29 -14.23 -15.06
N GLY A 554 55.03 -13.21 -14.63
CA GLY A 554 55.98 -13.34 -13.53
C GLY A 554 55.37 -13.79 -12.20
N PRO A 555 56.18 -14.30 -11.27
CA PRO A 555 55.71 -14.99 -10.04
C PRO A 555 54.82 -14.13 -9.13
N SER A 556 54.95 -12.79 -9.19
CA SER A 556 54.10 -11.85 -8.44
C SER A 556 52.64 -11.84 -8.91
N ARG A 557 52.40 -11.91 -10.24
CA ARG A 557 51.05 -11.94 -10.81
C ARG A 557 50.39 -13.29 -10.53
N HIS A 558 51.14 -14.37 -10.69
CA HIS A 558 50.70 -15.74 -10.32
C HIS A 558 50.17 -15.82 -8.88
N LYS A 559 50.94 -15.29 -7.91
CA LYS A 559 50.51 -15.26 -6.50
C LYS A 559 49.24 -14.42 -6.29
N THR A 560 49.08 -13.34 -7.04
CA THR A 560 47.89 -12.48 -6.95
C THR A 560 46.66 -13.19 -7.51
N VAL A 561 46.77 -13.84 -8.68
CA VAL A 561 45.68 -14.58 -9.31
C VAL A 561 45.22 -15.72 -8.42
N LYS A 562 46.15 -16.55 -7.92
CA LYS A 562 45.81 -17.66 -7.02
C LYS A 562 45.05 -17.19 -5.78
N LYS A 563 45.49 -16.08 -5.16
CA LYS A 563 44.79 -15.50 -4.01
C LYS A 563 43.38 -15.04 -4.35
N ILE A 564 43.19 -14.32 -5.46
CA ILE A 564 41.86 -13.85 -5.86
C ILE A 564 40.93 -15.03 -6.13
N LEU A 565 41.37 -16.01 -6.92
CA LEU A 565 40.58 -17.19 -7.25
C LEU A 565 40.25 -18.01 -5.98
N GLY A 566 41.23 -18.23 -5.10
CA GLY A 566 41.02 -18.91 -3.82
C GLY A 566 39.98 -18.21 -2.95
N TRP A 567 40.06 -16.89 -2.80
CA TRP A 567 39.10 -16.11 -2.02
C TRP A 567 37.70 -16.11 -2.63
N VAL A 568 37.58 -15.95 -3.95
CA VAL A 568 36.27 -15.94 -4.64
C VAL A 568 35.61 -17.32 -4.58
N ILE A 569 36.38 -18.41 -4.76
CA ILE A 569 35.87 -19.78 -4.72
C ILE A 569 35.46 -20.20 -3.31
N CYS A 570 36.25 -19.87 -2.29
CA CYS A 570 35.93 -20.25 -0.92
C CYS A 570 34.87 -19.35 -0.27
N ALA A 571 34.58 -18.17 -0.84
CA ALA A 571 33.65 -17.24 -0.22
C ALA A 571 32.22 -17.79 -0.12
N THR A 572 31.51 -17.44 0.95
CA THR A 572 30.11 -17.86 1.21
C THR A 572 29.08 -16.93 0.58
N ARG A 573 29.54 -15.82 0.00
CA ARG A 573 28.77 -14.90 -0.84
C ARG A 573 29.69 -14.25 -1.88
N PRO A 574 29.14 -13.71 -2.99
CA PRO A 574 29.92 -12.89 -3.90
C PRO A 574 30.64 -11.75 -3.16
N LEU A 575 31.95 -11.65 -3.36
CA LEU A 575 32.79 -10.63 -2.75
C LEU A 575 32.74 -9.35 -3.59
N ARG A 576 32.77 -8.20 -2.92
CA ARG A 576 32.93 -6.92 -3.63
C ARG A 576 34.38 -6.73 -4.01
N TRP A 577 34.64 -6.06 -5.13
CA TRP A 577 36.01 -5.79 -5.56
C TRP A 577 36.81 -5.03 -4.48
N ARG A 578 36.17 -4.07 -3.79
CA ARG A 578 36.78 -3.36 -2.65
C ARG A 578 37.16 -4.28 -1.48
N GLU A 579 36.37 -5.33 -1.21
CA GLU A 579 36.65 -6.29 -0.12
C GLU A 579 37.90 -7.11 -0.46
N ILE A 580 38.02 -7.57 -1.71
CA ILE A 580 39.21 -8.27 -2.22
C ILE A 580 40.44 -7.36 -2.16
N GLN A 581 40.30 -6.09 -2.57
CA GLN A 581 41.36 -5.09 -2.51
C GLN A 581 41.84 -4.82 -1.08
N SER A 582 40.91 -4.61 -0.15
CA SER A 582 41.22 -4.45 1.28
C SER A 582 41.95 -5.67 1.84
N ARG A 583 41.58 -6.88 1.42
CA ARG A 583 42.26 -8.11 1.86
C ARG A 583 43.72 -8.20 1.40
N PHE A 584 44.10 -7.56 0.29
CA PHE A 584 45.51 -7.43 -0.11
C PHE A 584 46.28 -6.40 0.74
N CYS A 585 45.59 -5.41 1.29
CA CYS A 585 46.17 -4.31 2.06
C CYS A 585 46.34 -4.65 3.54
N ILE A 586 45.47 -5.49 4.10
CA ILE A 586 45.42 -5.81 5.52
C ILE A 586 46.35 -7.00 5.86
N ASP A 587 47.24 -6.77 6.82
CA ASP A 587 47.99 -7.82 7.51
C ASP A 587 47.40 -7.95 8.92
N ALA A 588 46.59 -8.98 9.14
CA ALA A 588 45.90 -9.23 10.40
C ALA A 588 46.83 -9.71 11.52
N GLU A 589 48.01 -10.24 11.21
CA GLU A 589 49.00 -10.64 12.23
C GLU A 589 49.77 -9.43 12.75
N LYS A 590 50.15 -8.52 11.85
CA LYS A 590 50.86 -7.29 12.21
C LYS A 590 49.94 -6.14 12.59
N GLU A 591 48.63 -6.31 12.43
CA GLU A 591 47.61 -5.30 12.68
C GLU A 591 47.84 -4.01 11.88
N THR A 592 48.24 -4.13 10.60
CA THR A 592 48.53 -2.97 9.74
C THR A 592 47.75 -3.03 8.43
N CYS A 593 47.38 -1.87 7.88
CA CYS A 593 46.87 -1.75 6.52
C CYS A 593 47.82 -0.90 5.67
N ASN A 594 48.27 -1.46 4.55
CA ASN A 594 49.10 -0.75 3.58
C ASN A 594 48.38 -0.60 2.24
N ILE A 595 47.79 0.58 2.02
CA ILE A 595 47.06 0.95 0.79
C ILE A 595 47.93 0.84 -0.47
N ARG A 596 49.26 0.88 -0.36
CA ARG A 596 50.14 0.71 -1.53
C ARG A 596 50.04 -0.69 -2.14
N ASN A 597 49.46 -1.66 -1.43
CA ASN A 597 49.20 -3.00 -1.94
C ASN A 597 47.93 -3.11 -2.81
N LEU A 598 47.16 -2.03 -3.01
CA LEU A 598 46.03 -2.03 -3.93
C LEU A 598 46.47 -2.49 -5.33
N ARG A 599 45.68 -3.38 -5.95
CA ARG A 599 45.90 -3.77 -7.35
C ARG A 599 45.31 -2.70 -8.26
N ARG A 600 46.15 -2.17 -9.17
CA ARG A 600 45.78 -1.12 -10.11
C ARG A 600 44.90 -1.65 -11.25
N ASP A 601 45.15 -2.87 -11.68
CA ASP A 601 44.37 -3.54 -12.71
C ASP A 601 43.01 -3.98 -12.17
N SER A 602 42.01 -4.06 -13.04
CA SER A 602 40.70 -4.59 -12.70
C SER A 602 40.77 -6.10 -12.43
N CYS A 603 39.80 -6.62 -11.67
CA CYS A 603 39.71 -8.07 -11.43
C CYS A 603 39.67 -8.88 -12.74
N LYS A 604 38.92 -8.37 -13.74
CA LYS A 604 38.81 -8.99 -15.07
C LYS A 604 40.16 -8.96 -15.82
N SER A 605 40.98 -7.93 -15.67
CA SER A 605 42.34 -7.92 -16.25
C SER A 605 43.27 -8.93 -15.57
N ILE A 606 43.15 -9.08 -14.25
CA ILE A 606 44.03 -9.97 -13.47
C ILE A 606 43.66 -11.44 -13.68
N CYS A 607 42.37 -11.79 -13.53
CA CYS A 607 41.86 -13.16 -13.56
C CYS A 607 41.19 -13.54 -14.89
N SER A 608 41.12 -12.61 -15.85
CA SER A 608 40.60 -12.84 -17.21
C SER A 608 39.24 -13.55 -17.24
N SER A 609 39.06 -14.54 -18.12
CA SER A 609 37.81 -15.26 -18.38
C SER A 609 37.30 -16.11 -17.21
N PHE A 610 38.04 -16.26 -16.10
CA PHE A 610 37.58 -17.03 -14.94
C PHE A 610 36.57 -16.30 -14.06
N VAL A 611 36.62 -14.97 -14.06
CA VAL A 611 35.78 -14.14 -13.18
C VAL A 611 34.86 -13.25 -14.00
N ASP A 612 33.69 -12.98 -13.44
CA ASP A 612 32.76 -11.99 -13.95
C ASP A 612 32.58 -10.84 -12.95
N ILE A 613 32.31 -9.67 -13.52
CA ILE A 613 32.08 -8.44 -12.78
C ILE A 613 30.63 -8.05 -13.00
N THR A 614 29.86 -8.07 -11.92
CA THR A 614 28.47 -7.57 -11.93
C THR A 614 28.42 -6.21 -11.26
N ASN A 615 27.99 -5.19 -11.98
CA ASN A 615 27.72 -3.87 -11.40
C ASN A 615 26.37 -3.92 -10.67
N CYS A 616 26.35 -3.43 -9.44
CA CYS A 616 25.17 -3.47 -8.59
C CYS A 616 24.58 -2.07 -8.43
N ASP A 617 23.55 -1.79 -9.22
CA ASP A 617 22.77 -0.55 -9.19
C ASP A 617 21.63 -0.64 -8.17
N MET A 618 21.97 -0.91 -6.91
CA MET A 618 20.96 -1.08 -5.86
C MET A 618 20.20 0.20 -5.52
N PHE A 619 20.74 1.35 -5.88
CA PHE A 619 20.14 2.65 -5.60
C PHE A 619 20.32 3.57 -6.82
N PRO A 620 19.22 4.10 -7.39
CA PRO A 620 19.29 5.10 -8.44
C PRO A 620 20.14 6.30 -7.97
N ASN A 621 21.04 6.79 -8.82
CA ASN A 621 21.93 7.94 -8.59
C ASN A 621 23.11 7.73 -7.60
N MET A 622 23.47 6.49 -7.24
CA MET A 622 24.70 6.17 -6.51
C MET A 622 25.73 5.43 -7.38
N LYS A 623 27.02 5.61 -7.10
CA LYS A 623 28.08 4.82 -7.75
C LYS A 623 27.86 3.32 -7.48
N SER A 624 27.82 2.55 -8.56
CA SER A 624 27.60 1.11 -8.53
C SER A 624 28.81 0.39 -7.95
N GLU A 625 28.56 -0.66 -7.17
CA GLU A 625 29.63 -1.52 -6.68
C GLU A 625 29.81 -2.72 -7.59
N GLN A 626 31.07 -3.16 -7.73
CA GLN A 626 31.44 -4.33 -8.50
C GLN A 626 31.46 -5.56 -7.60
N PHE A 627 30.58 -6.53 -7.88
CA PHE A 627 30.67 -7.88 -7.33
C PHE A 627 31.49 -8.77 -8.24
N ILE A 628 32.38 -9.55 -7.64
CA ILE A 628 33.21 -10.52 -8.31
C ILE A 628 32.63 -11.91 -8.03
N SER A 629 32.31 -12.62 -9.10
CA SER A 629 31.87 -14.01 -9.06
C SER A 629 32.70 -14.82 -10.05
N MET A 630 32.70 -16.15 -9.89
CA MET A 630 33.20 -17.03 -10.93
C MET A 630 32.30 -16.94 -12.16
N VAL A 631 32.88 -17.10 -13.35
CA VAL A 631 32.12 -17.07 -14.62
C VAL A 631 31.04 -18.14 -14.66
N HIS A 632 31.33 -19.30 -14.05
CA HIS A 632 30.41 -20.42 -13.91
C HIS A 632 30.96 -21.43 -12.89
N GLU A 633 30.10 -22.28 -12.33
CA GLU A 633 30.49 -23.32 -11.36
C GLU A 633 31.48 -24.35 -11.96
N THR A 634 31.39 -24.60 -13.27
CA THR A 634 32.32 -25.50 -13.99
C THR A 634 33.77 -25.03 -13.89
N ALA A 635 34.01 -23.71 -13.90
CA ALA A 635 35.35 -23.15 -13.71
C ALA A 635 35.87 -23.40 -12.29
N THR A 636 34.99 -23.26 -11.28
CA THR A 636 35.32 -23.57 -9.88
C THR A 636 35.71 -25.04 -9.73
N LYS A 637 34.88 -25.96 -10.25
CA LYS A 637 35.14 -27.41 -10.21
C LYS A 637 36.46 -27.77 -10.89
N TYR A 638 36.73 -27.19 -12.06
CA TYR A 638 37.98 -27.40 -12.78
C TYR A 638 39.21 -26.95 -11.97
N LEU A 639 39.19 -25.73 -11.40
CA LEU A 639 40.33 -25.18 -10.64
C LEU A 639 40.64 -25.97 -9.37
N ILE A 640 39.61 -26.55 -8.74
CA ILE A 640 39.75 -27.45 -7.59
C ILE A 640 40.34 -28.80 -8.04
N ARG A 641 39.78 -29.41 -9.10
CA ARG A 641 40.24 -30.72 -9.59
C ARG A 641 41.68 -30.69 -10.10
N ASN A 642 42.08 -29.62 -10.79
CA ASN A 642 43.45 -29.45 -11.28
C ASN A 642 44.43 -29.01 -10.17
N GLY A 643 44.00 -28.97 -8.90
CA GLY A 643 44.84 -28.63 -7.76
C GLY A 643 45.37 -27.19 -7.76
N THR A 644 44.82 -26.31 -8.61
CA THR A 644 45.21 -24.89 -8.65
C THR A 644 44.75 -24.19 -7.38
N VAL A 645 43.58 -24.57 -6.87
CA VAL A 645 42.98 -24.08 -5.62
C VAL A 645 42.67 -25.28 -4.72
N ASN A 646 43.22 -25.27 -3.51
CA ASN A 646 42.86 -26.25 -2.47
C ASN A 646 41.77 -25.65 -1.58
N LEU A 647 40.52 -26.08 -1.79
CA LEU A 647 39.36 -25.49 -1.12
C LEU A 647 39.45 -25.57 0.42
N LEU A 648 39.96 -26.68 0.96
CA LEU A 648 40.14 -26.84 2.41
C LEU A 648 41.16 -25.83 2.94
N GLN A 649 42.31 -25.70 2.26
CA GLN A 649 43.34 -24.74 2.66
C GLN A 649 42.84 -23.29 2.58
N GLU A 650 42.09 -22.93 1.54
CA GLU A 650 41.52 -21.58 1.42
C GLU A 650 40.49 -21.29 2.52
N HIS A 651 39.68 -22.28 2.92
CA HIS A 651 38.80 -22.13 4.08
C HIS A 651 39.57 -21.97 5.40
N ILE A 652 40.67 -22.70 5.59
CA ILE A 652 41.57 -22.54 6.74
C ILE A 652 42.15 -21.12 6.76
N ASP A 653 42.71 -20.65 5.65
CA ASP A 653 43.34 -19.33 5.52
C ASP A 653 42.31 -18.19 5.70
N MET A 654 41.09 -18.38 5.20
CA MET A 654 39.99 -17.43 5.38
C MET A 654 39.52 -17.38 6.83
N ALA A 655 39.34 -18.54 7.49
CA ALA A 655 38.96 -18.63 8.89
C ALA A 655 40.02 -17.99 9.81
N LEU A 656 41.29 -18.36 9.63
CA LEU A 656 42.41 -17.82 10.39
C LEU A 656 42.48 -16.30 10.29
N PHE A 657 42.38 -15.76 9.08
CA PHE A 657 42.38 -14.32 8.90
C PHE A 657 41.17 -13.68 9.56
N CYS A 658 39.95 -14.19 9.36
CA CYS A 658 38.76 -13.58 9.94
C CYS A 658 38.84 -13.55 11.47
N CYS A 659 39.29 -14.64 12.10
CA CYS A 659 39.50 -14.69 13.54
C CYS A 659 40.57 -13.69 14.01
N ARG A 660 41.76 -13.69 13.41
CA ARG A 660 42.84 -12.76 13.79
C ARG A 660 42.45 -11.30 13.55
N TYR A 661 41.78 -11.04 12.44
CA TYR A 661 41.30 -9.72 12.06
C TYR A 661 40.27 -9.20 13.07
N LEU A 662 39.25 -9.98 13.42
CA LEU A 662 38.23 -9.57 14.39
C LEU A 662 38.77 -9.50 15.84
N SER A 663 39.86 -10.21 16.14
CA SER A 663 40.57 -10.13 17.43
C SER A 663 41.63 -9.04 17.50
N SER A 664 41.94 -8.36 16.39
CA SER A 664 43.03 -7.37 16.34
C SER A 664 42.72 -6.12 17.17
N ARG A 665 43.77 -5.39 17.58
CA ARG A 665 43.68 -4.16 18.39
C ARG A 665 42.55 -3.21 17.96
N PRO A 666 42.33 -2.88 16.66
CA PRO A 666 41.28 -1.94 16.25
C PRO A 666 39.85 -2.32 16.64
N PHE A 667 39.58 -3.60 16.96
CA PHE A 667 38.27 -4.08 17.41
C PHE A 667 38.18 -4.24 18.94
N THR A 668 39.31 -4.27 19.65
CA THR A 668 39.39 -4.63 21.07
C THR A 668 39.71 -3.44 21.98
N THR A 669 40.33 -2.39 21.45
CA THR A 669 40.54 -1.14 22.19
C THR A 669 39.21 -0.47 22.55
N GLY A 670 39.03 -0.16 23.84
CA GLY A 670 37.82 0.48 24.35
C GLY A 670 37.52 1.84 23.70
N LYS A 671 36.29 2.33 23.90
CA LYS A 671 35.65 3.53 23.30
C LYS A 671 36.43 4.87 23.42
N SER A 672 37.64 4.89 23.99
CA SER A 672 38.40 6.08 24.38
C SER A 672 39.75 6.27 23.67
N GLN A 673 40.17 5.41 22.74
CA GLN A 673 41.37 5.61 21.92
C GLN A 673 41.04 5.92 20.46
N ASP A 674 41.88 6.75 19.83
CA ASP A 674 41.70 7.24 18.47
C ASP A 674 42.01 6.16 17.42
N ILE A 675 40.98 5.50 16.90
CA ILE A 675 41.08 4.59 15.74
C ILE A 675 41.04 5.34 14.40
N SER A 676 41.11 6.68 14.39
CA SER A 676 41.07 7.49 13.17
C SER A 676 42.17 7.10 12.17
N ALA A 677 43.38 6.80 12.65
CA ALA A 677 44.47 6.34 11.80
C ALA A 677 44.14 5.01 11.09
N ASP A 678 43.54 4.05 11.79
CA ASP A 678 43.13 2.75 11.24
C ASP A 678 41.99 2.92 10.22
N ILE A 679 41.03 3.82 10.51
CA ILE A 679 39.96 4.21 9.60
C ILE A 679 40.54 4.82 8.31
N HIS A 680 41.43 5.80 8.42
CA HIS A 680 42.06 6.45 7.27
C HIS A 680 42.96 5.52 6.47
N SER A 681 43.52 4.48 7.10
CA SER A 681 44.29 3.44 6.41
C SER A 681 43.39 2.48 5.59
N GLY A 682 42.08 2.47 5.82
CA GLY A 682 41.15 1.53 5.19
C GLY A 682 41.17 0.12 5.78
N TYR A 683 41.62 -0.02 7.04
CA TYR A 683 41.72 -1.31 7.75
C TYR A 683 40.36 -2.02 7.87
N PHE A 684 39.24 -1.29 7.85
CA PHE A 684 37.89 -1.84 8.05
C PHE A 684 37.18 -2.34 6.79
N GLY A 685 37.81 -2.26 5.62
CA GLY A 685 37.13 -2.56 4.35
C GLY A 685 36.68 -4.02 4.15
N PHE A 686 37.18 -4.97 4.96
CA PHE A 686 36.75 -6.38 4.97
C PHE A 686 35.83 -6.76 6.16
N LEU A 687 35.45 -5.78 7.00
CA LEU A 687 34.66 -5.99 8.22
C LEU A 687 33.33 -6.69 7.95
N ASP A 688 32.58 -6.23 6.95
CA ASP A 688 31.24 -6.75 6.67
C ASP A 688 31.26 -8.25 6.33
N TYR A 689 32.27 -8.71 5.58
CA TYR A 689 32.42 -10.13 5.27
C TYR A 689 32.88 -10.92 6.51
N ALA A 690 33.96 -10.46 7.16
CA ALA A 690 34.54 -11.17 8.29
C ALA A 690 33.53 -11.36 9.43
N ALA A 691 32.82 -10.30 9.83
CA ALA A 691 31.87 -10.36 10.95
C ALA A 691 30.66 -11.28 10.70
N SER A 692 30.25 -11.47 9.44
CA SER A 692 29.05 -12.24 9.08
C SER A 692 29.30 -13.69 8.67
N HIS A 693 30.55 -14.05 8.34
CA HIS A 693 30.85 -15.35 7.72
C HIS A 693 32.07 -16.08 8.31
N TYR A 694 32.72 -15.56 9.36
CA TYR A 694 33.87 -16.23 9.99
C TYR A 694 33.52 -17.63 10.53
N ASP A 695 32.34 -17.77 11.12
CA ASP A 695 31.82 -18.99 11.74
C ASP A 695 31.53 -20.08 10.71
N VAL A 696 30.98 -19.71 9.55
CA VAL A 696 30.73 -20.63 8.44
C VAL A 696 32.04 -21.25 7.94
N HIS A 697 33.12 -20.47 7.84
CA HIS A 697 34.43 -21.00 7.46
C HIS A 697 34.99 -21.97 8.50
N ILE A 698 34.82 -21.69 9.79
CA ILE A 698 35.21 -22.62 10.87
C ILE A 698 34.38 -23.92 10.83
N GLN A 699 33.10 -23.85 10.48
CA GLN A 699 32.26 -25.04 10.34
C GLN A 699 32.68 -25.89 9.14
N LYS A 700 32.97 -25.26 7.99
CA LYS A 700 33.43 -25.96 6.79
C LYS A 700 34.77 -26.67 6.99
N THR A 701 35.69 -26.10 7.76
CA THR A 701 36.95 -26.79 8.09
C THR A 701 36.73 -28.01 8.98
N LYS A 702 35.74 -27.99 9.88
CA LYS A 702 35.37 -29.15 10.72
C LYS A 702 34.63 -30.25 9.94
N ALA A 703 33.74 -29.88 9.01
CA ALA A 703 32.97 -30.85 8.23
C ALA A 703 33.85 -31.66 7.26
N LEU A 704 34.91 -31.05 6.72
CA LEU A 704 35.86 -31.68 5.81
C LEU A 704 36.94 -32.52 6.52
N ASP A 705 37.10 -32.35 7.85
CA ASP A 705 38.04 -33.04 8.75
C ASP A 705 37.82 -34.56 8.80
N VAL A 706 36.60 -35.03 8.48
CA VAL A 706 36.24 -36.46 8.49
C VAL A 706 36.83 -37.23 7.29
N SER A 707 37.47 -36.56 6.33
CA SER A 707 37.86 -37.17 5.04
C SER A 707 39.37 -37.17 4.70
N THR A 708 40.23 -36.42 5.40
CA THR A 708 41.68 -36.36 5.05
C THR A 708 42.60 -36.04 6.24
N ASP A 709 43.45 -37.00 6.63
CA ASP A 709 44.45 -36.95 7.72
C ASP A 709 45.68 -36.03 7.47
N SER A 710 45.64 -35.07 6.54
CA SER A 710 46.88 -34.47 5.99
C SER A 710 47.06 -32.95 6.15
N CYS A 711 46.30 -32.24 7.01
CA CYS A 711 46.42 -30.78 7.11
C CYS A 711 46.95 -30.30 8.48
N SER A 712 48.22 -29.88 8.53
CA SER A 712 48.95 -29.48 9.75
C SER A 712 48.42 -28.22 10.45
N ASN A 713 47.55 -27.44 9.82
CA ASN A 713 47.17 -26.09 10.28
C ASN A 713 45.76 -26.03 10.92
N LEU A 714 45.08 -27.16 11.10
CA LEU A 714 43.74 -27.18 11.69
C LEU A 714 43.74 -26.85 13.18
N GLY A 715 44.83 -27.20 13.89
CA GLY A 715 45.07 -26.79 15.28
C GLY A 715 45.11 -25.27 15.43
N ASP A 716 45.68 -24.57 14.44
CA ASP A 716 45.77 -23.11 14.45
C ASP A 716 44.39 -22.44 14.31
N VAL A 717 43.47 -23.04 13.55
CA VAL A 717 42.09 -22.53 13.41
C VAL A 717 41.36 -22.63 14.76
N LYS A 718 41.49 -23.77 15.45
CA LYS A 718 40.91 -23.95 16.79
C LYS A 718 41.48 -22.94 17.79
N ALA A 719 42.81 -22.73 17.77
CA ALA A 719 43.48 -21.75 18.61
C ALA A 719 43.03 -20.31 18.31
N ALA A 720 42.92 -19.93 17.03
CA ALA A 720 42.47 -18.60 16.62
C ALA A 720 40.98 -18.35 16.97
N ALA A 721 40.13 -19.36 16.83
CA ALA A 721 38.72 -19.28 17.23
C ALA A 721 38.57 -19.14 18.76
N LEU A 722 39.37 -19.87 19.54
CA LEU A 722 39.44 -19.73 21.00
C LEU A 722 39.94 -18.34 21.41
N ALA A 723 40.98 -17.83 20.74
CA ALA A 723 41.48 -16.48 20.98
C ALA A 723 40.39 -15.42 20.71
N LEU A 724 39.66 -15.54 19.59
CA LEU A 724 38.51 -14.68 19.29
C LEU A 724 37.42 -14.76 20.36
N ALA A 725 37.11 -15.95 20.86
CA ALA A 725 36.12 -16.11 21.91
C ALA A 725 36.56 -15.47 23.24
N ASN A 726 37.81 -15.69 23.64
CA ASN A 726 38.39 -15.13 24.86
C ASN A 726 38.48 -13.61 24.82
N THR A 727 38.85 -13.03 23.68
CA THR A 727 38.92 -11.58 23.49
C THR A 727 37.55 -10.91 23.59
N ASN A 728 36.49 -11.61 23.16
CA ASN A 728 35.13 -11.07 23.09
C ASN A 728 34.27 -11.39 24.33
N CYS A 729 34.64 -12.37 25.15
CA CYS A 729 33.94 -12.75 26.39
C CYS A 729 34.69 -12.22 27.62
N LYS A 730 34.20 -11.13 28.23
CA LYS A 730 34.91 -10.43 29.33
C LYS A 730 34.83 -11.08 30.72
N GLU A 731 34.20 -12.24 30.92
CA GLU A 731 34.16 -12.90 32.23
C GLU A 731 34.18 -14.42 32.09
N PHE A 732 35.30 -15.08 32.42
CA PHE A 732 35.35 -16.33 33.19
C PHE A 732 36.79 -16.51 33.74
N PRO A 733 36.98 -16.71 35.05
CA PRO A 733 38.28 -17.06 35.62
C PRO A 733 38.71 -18.44 35.16
N VAL A 734 40.01 -18.58 34.94
CA VAL A 734 40.72 -19.81 34.59
C VAL A 734 40.51 -20.88 35.65
N GLU A 735 39.88 -22.00 35.28
CA GLU A 735 40.20 -23.30 35.86
C GLU A 735 40.45 -24.30 34.72
N THR A 736 41.71 -24.71 34.64
CA THR A 736 42.21 -25.85 33.88
C THR A 736 41.50 -27.13 34.30
N GLU A 737 40.70 -27.73 33.41
CA GLU A 737 40.66 -29.19 33.17
C GLU A 737 39.63 -29.58 32.09
N ARG A 738 40.11 -30.42 31.15
CA ARG A 738 39.40 -31.24 30.14
C ARG A 738 38.35 -30.53 29.26
N ILE A 739 38.74 -30.26 28.01
CA ILE A 739 37.91 -29.66 26.95
C ILE A 739 36.93 -30.70 26.43
N ASP A 740 35.64 -30.45 26.66
CA ASP A 740 34.51 -31.19 26.10
C ASP A 740 33.89 -30.34 24.96
N ASP A 741 33.55 -30.96 23.82
CA ASP A 741 33.12 -30.28 22.57
C ASP A 741 31.83 -29.44 22.72
N SER A 742 31.09 -29.61 23.83
CA SER A 742 29.87 -28.87 24.15
C SER A 742 30.11 -27.42 24.64
N ARG A 743 31.29 -27.13 25.21
CA ARG A 743 31.62 -25.78 25.74
C ARG A 743 32.03 -24.78 24.65
N THR A 744 32.51 -25.26 23.50
CA THR A 744 32.90 -24.38 22.38
C THR A 744 31.68 -23.72 21.73
N THR A 745 30.55 -24.42 21.64
CA THR A 745 29.30 -23.90 21.05
C THR A 745 28.66 -22.77 21.87
N GLN A 746 28.66 -22.85 23.20
CA GLN A 746 28.11 -21.78 24.05
C GLN A 746 28.97 -20.51 24.05
N GLY A 747 30.31 -20.64 23.99
CA GLY A 747 31.22 -19.49 23.90
C GLY A 747 31.16 -18.75 22.55
N LEU A 748 30.76 -19.43 21.47
CA LEU A 748 30.60 -18.84 20.14
C LEU A 748 29.34 -17.96 20.04
N GLU A 749 28.23 -18.34 20.70
CA GLU A 749 27.00 -17.53 20.75
C GLU A 749 27.19 -16.22 21.54
N SER A 750 27.89 -16.27 22.68
CA SER A 750 28.24 -15.05 23.46
C SER A 750 29.23 -14.15 22.71
N SER A 751 30.15 -14.75 21.94
CA SER A 751 31.10 -14.01 21.09
C SER A 751 30.41 -13.25 19.95
N GLY A 752 29.35 -13.82 19.36
CA GLY A 752 28.61 -13.18 18.27
C GLY A 752 27.92 -11.86 18.67
N LEU A 753 27.44 -11.77 19.92
CA LEU A 753 26.84 -10.54 20.46
C LEU A 753 27.89 -9.44 20.66
N SER A 754 29.07 -9.79 21.18
CA SER A 754 30.19 -8.87 21.39
C SER A 754 30.78 -8.35 20.07
N ILE A 755 30.92 -9.22 19.05
CA ILE A 755 31.34 -8.81 17.71
C ILE A 755 30.33 -7.82 17.09
N GLN A 756 29.02 -8.04 17.28
CA GLN A 756 28.00 -7.13 16.79
C GLN A 756 28.11 -5.73 17.43
N ASP A 757 28.39 -5.66 18.73
CA ASP A 757 28.58 -4.39 19.43
C ASP A 757 29.84 -3.67 18.95
N ASN A 758 30.94 -4.40 18.70
CA ASN A 758 32.16 -3.85 18.12
C ASN A 758 31.91 -3.30 16.71
N VAL A 759 31.16 -4.03 15.87
CA VAL A 759 30.77 -3.55 14.52
C VAL A 759 29.95 -2.26 14.60
N LEU A 760 29.01 -2.16 15.56
CA LEU A 760 28.22 -0.96 15.77
C LEU A 760 29.11 0.25 16.12
N VAL A 761 30.04 0.08 17.05
CA VAL A 761 30.98 1.13 17.46
C VAL A 761 31.88 1.57 16.30
N VAL A 762 32.49 0.62 15.59
CA VAL A 762 33.38 0.91 14.46
C VAL A 762 32.63 1.64 13.35
N ARG A 763 31.43 1.20 12.99
CA ARG A 763 30.61 1.87 11.95
C ARG A 763 30.20 3.28 12.34
N ALA A 764 29.88 3.52 13.60
CA ALA A 764 29.57 4.87 14.09
C ALA A 764 30.78 5.80 13.96
N LEU A 765 31.98 5.31 14.31
CA LEU A 765 33.23 6.06 14.19
C LEU A 765 33.62 6.33 12.74
N ILE A 766 33.46 5.35 11.84
CA ILE A 766 33.66 5.55 10.39
C ILE A 766 32.72 6.63 9.86
N GLY A 767 31.44 6.61 10.25
CA GLY A 767 30.45 7.62 9.88
C GLY A 767 30.89 9.03 10.29
N LEU A 768 31.31 9.20 11.55
CA LEU A 768 31.79 10.48 12.09
C LEU A 768 33.05 11.00 11.40
N GLN A 769 33.98 10.13 11.00
CA GLN A 769 35.21 10.54 10.30
C GLN A 769 34.95 10.88 8.82
N ARG A 770 34.01 10.18 8.18
CA ARG A 770 33.64 10.45 6.79
C ARG A 770 33.04 11.86 6.60
N GLU A 771 32.30 12.35 7.59
CA GLU A 771 31.77 13.73 7.60
C GLU A 771 32.88 14.80 7.73
N LYS A 772 34.06 14.44 8.25
CA LYS A 772 35.17 15.36 8.51
C LYS A 772 36.21 15.41 7.39
N SER A 773 36.30 14.40 6.54
CA SER A 773 37.35 14.29 5.51
C SER A 773 36.91 13.42 4.34
N GLU A 774 36.45 14.02 3.25
CA GLU A 774 36.26 13.32 1.97
C GLU A 774 37.64 13.05 1.34
N THR A 775 38.17 11.84 1.55
CA THR A 775 39.39 11.40 0.85
C THR A 775 39.06 10.27 -0.12
N ALA A 776 39.73 10.27 -1.29
CA ALA A 776 39.57 9.22 -2.30
C ALA A 776 39.87 7.79 -1.77
N ILE A 777 40.57 7.70 -0.64
CA ILE A 777 40.90 6.44 0.05
C ILE A 777 39.64 5.80 0.65
N PHE A 778 38.74 6.59 1.25
CA PHE A 778 37.48 6.09 1.83
C PHE A 778 36.58 5.45 0.77
N ASP A 779 36.45 6.08 -0.39
CA ASP A 779 35.64 5.54 -1.49
C ASP A 779 36.23 4.23 -2.03
N ALA A 780 37.56 4.08 -2.01
CA ALA A 780 38.25 2.89 -2.52
C ALA A 780 38.13 1.67 -1.59
N THR A 781 38.04 1.86 -0.27
CA THR A 781 38.04 0.76 0.72
C THR A 781 36.67 0.52 1.35
N GLU A 782 35.97 1.58 1.76
CA GLU A 782 34.66 1.49 2.42
C GLU A 782 33.47 1.53 1.45
N GLY A 783 33.69 2.02 0.22
CA GLY A 783 32.67 2.14 -0.81
C GLY A 783 31.70 3.32 -0.60
N PRO A 784 30.63 3.42 -1.40
CA PRO A 784 29.68 4.53 -1.34
C PRO A 784 28.97 4.61 0.03
N ILE A 785 28.54 5.81 0.43
CA ILE A 785 27.81 6.03 1.70
C ILE A 785 26.56 5.18 1.69
N ARG A 786 26.44 4.25 2.64
CA ARG A 786 25.23 3.45 2.85
C ARG A 786 24.97 3.33 4.34
N HIS A 787 23.71 3.53 4.71
CA HIS A 787 23.26 3.38 6.09
C HIS A 787 22.98 1.89 6.34
N LYS A 788 23.96 1.17 6.89
CA LYS A 788 23.91 -0.29 7.08
C LYS A 788 23.33 -0.68 8.44
N CYS A 789 22.55 -1.75 8.50
CA CYS A 789 22.03 -2.30 9.75
C CYS A 789 23.17 -2.94 10.55
N HIS A 790 23.27 -2.70 11.87
CA HIS A 790 24.35 -3.24 12.69
C HIS A 790 24.11 -4.69 13.15
N LYS A 791 22.91 -5.24 12.97
CA LYS A 791 22.59 -6.63 13.29
C LYS A 791 23.22 -7.56 12.24
N ILE A 792 24.20 -8.38 12.61
CA ILE A 792 24.98 -9.22 11.68
C ILE A 792 24.10 -10.17 10.89
N GLN A 793 23.10 -10.76 11.55
CA GLN A 793 22.15 -11.70 10.92
C GLN A 793 21.09 -10.99 10.04
N CYS A 794 21.07 -9.65 10.00
CA CYS A 794 20.14 -8.92 9.15
C CYS A 794 20.67 -8.84 7.71
N TRP A 795 19.84 -9.11 6.72
CA TRP A 795 20.22 -8.96 5.31
C TRP A 795 20.64 -7.52 4.95
N LYS A 796 20.10 -6.51 5.65
CA LYS A 796 20.49 -5.10 5.51
C LYS A 796 21.86 -4.77 6.12
N PHE A 797 22.53 -5.75 6.72
CA PHE A 797 23.86 -5.60 7.28
C PHE A 797 24.91 -5.26 6.23
N THR A 798 24.89 -5.95 5.09
CA THR A 798 25.87 -5.76 4.01
C THR A 798 25.39 -4.76 2.96
N THR A 799 24.08 -4.74 2.68
CA THR A 799 23.49 -3.91 1.61
C THR A 799 23.24 -2.47 2.05
N GLY A 800 22.72 -2.30 3.27
CA GLY A 800 22.27 -1.02 3.81
C GLY A 800 21.10 -0.37 3.08
N PHE A 801 20.93 0.91 3.35
CA PHE A 801 19.91 1.82 2.82
C PHE A 801 20.57 3.08 2.24
N SER A 802 19.90 3.71 1.27
CA SER A 802 20.33 4.99 0.69
C SER A 802 20.12 6.19 1.62
N LYS A 803 19.17 6.10 2.57
CA LYS A 803 18.82 7.19 3.50
C LYS A 803 18.90 6.73 4.96
N LYS A 804 19.36 7.62 5.84
CA LYS A 804 19.45 7.37 7.29
C LYS A 804 18.09 7.05 7.93
N HIS A 805 17.06 7.80 7.57
CA HIS A 805 15.68 7.58 8.05
C HIS A 805 15.18 6.15 7.79
N ALA A 806 15.47 5.59 6.61
CA ALA A 806 15.04 4.23 6.26
C ALA A 806 15.77 3.17 7.11
N LEU A 807 17.02 3.44 7.51
CA LEU A 807 17.72 2.61 8.48
C LEU A 807 17.08 2.73 9.87
N GLU A 808 16.79 3.95 10.34
CA GLU A 808 16.17 4.20 11.64
C GLU A 808 14.82 3.48 11.76
N GLU A 809 13.96 3.59 10.75
CA GLU A 809 12.70 2.87 10.66
C GLU A 809 12.91 1.34 10.69
N HIS A 810 13.89 0.83 9.95
CA HIS A 810 14.23 -0.58 9.95
C HIS A 810 14.74 -1.08 11.32
N LEU A 811 15.52 -0.26 12.05
CA LEU A 811 16.04 -0.63 13.37
C LEU A 811 14.90 -0.75 14.42
N THR A 812 13.82 0.02 14.29
CA THR A 812 12.64 -0.15 15.17
C THR A 812 12.05 -1.56 15.11
N VAL A 813 12.15 -2.23 13.95
CA VAL A 813 11.70 -3.62 13.74
C VAL A 813 12.56 -4.61 14.53
N HIS A 814 13.85 -4.30 14.73
CA HIS A 814 14.77 -5.11 15.52
C HIS A 814 14.67 -4.82 17.02
N GLU A 815 14.59 -3.55 17.41
CA GLU A 815 14.58 -3.13 18.82
C GLU A 815 13.24 -3.40 19.50
N ARG A 816 12.14 -3.35 18.74
CA ARG A 816 10.77 -3.60 19.20
C ARG A 816 10.49 -2.97 20.57
N PRO A 817 10.67 -1.64 20.69
CA PRO A 817 10.72 -0.97 21.99
C PRO A 817 9.38 -1.04 22.76
N PHE A 818 8.26 -1.28 22.07
CA PHE A 818 6.93 -1.31 22.68
C PHE A 818 6.57 -2.71 23.16
N ARG A 819 6.86 -3.00 24.43
CA ARG A 819 6.58 -4.31 25.06
C ARG A 819 5.23 -4.32 25.76
N CYS A 820 4.56 -5.48 25.72
CA CYS A 820 3.33 -5.67 26.49
C CYS A 820 3.60 -5.56 27.99
N PRO A 821 2.76 -4.87 28.79
CA PRO A 821 2.97 -4.77 30.23
C PRO A 821 2.71 -6.08 31.00
N HIS A 822 2.05 -7.08 30.40
CA HIS A 822 1.73 -8.35 31.06
C HIS A 822 2.91 -9.34 30.96
N ALA A 823 3.60 -9.60 32.07
CA ALA A 823 4.81 -10.44 32.11
C ALA A 823 4.63 -11.85 31.52
N ASP A 824 3.44 -12.44 31.67
CA ASP A 824 3.09 -13.77 31.17
C ASP A 824 2.72 -13.79 29.67
N CYS A 825 2.69 -12.62 29.02
CA CYS A 825 2.38 -12.51 27.61
C CYS A 825 3.62 -12.69 26.73
N PHE A 826 3.49 -13.45 25.64
CA PHE A 826 4.57 -13.59 24.65
C PHE A 826 5.07 -12.23 24.13
N ALA A 827 4.18 -11.23 23.99
CA ALA A 827 4.52 -9.91 23.53
C ALA A 827 5.24 -9.02 24.57
N HIS A 828 5.30 -9.42 25.84
CA HIS A 828 6.14 -8.77 26.84
C HIS A 828 7.62 -9.08 26.56
N ARG A 829 7.89 -10.33 26.18
CA ARG A 829 9.23 -10.79 25.83
C ARG A 829 9.66 -10.35 24.43
N ILE A 830 8.74 -10.38 23.46
CA ILE A 830 9.03 -10.09 22.05
C ILE A 830 8.95 -8.59 21.70
N GLY A 831 7.96 -7.86 22.21
CA GLY A 831 7.72 -6.45 21.88
C GLY A 831 7.22 -6.17 20.46
N TYR A 832 6.87 -4.91 20.20
CA TYR A 832 6.40 -4.40 18.91
C TYR A 832 7.26 -3.22 18.41
N PRO A 833 7.41 -3.05 17.08
CA PRO A 833 8.13 -1.92 16.49
C PRO A 833 7.45 -0.56 16.74
N THR A 834 6.12 -0.53 16.85
CA THR A 834 5.31 0.69 17.00
C THR A 834 4.36 0.61 18.19
N ALA A 835 4.02 1.77 18.76
CA ALA A 835 3.05 1.88 19.85
C ALA A 835 1.65 1.38 19.43
N GLU A 836 1.28 1.60 18.17
CA GLU A 836 0.01 1.17 17.60
C GLU A 836 -0.11 -0.36 17.49
N GLY A 837 1.00 -1.04 17.14
CA GLY A 837 1.07 -2.50 17.14
C GLY A 837 0.91 -3.10 18.55
N LEU A 838 1.52 -2.47 19.56
CA LEU A 838 1.30 -2.83 20.96
C LEU A 838 -0.16 -2.55 21.40
N GLY A 839 -0.74 -1.44 20.95
CA GLY A 839 -2.15 -1.11 21.18
C GLY A 839 -3.07 -2.22 20.66
N SER A 840 -2.87 -2.62 19.41
CA SER A 840 -3.64 -3.69 18.76
C SER A 840 -3.47 -5.04 19.46
N HIS A 841 -2.26 -5.36 19.92
CA HIS A 841 -1.99 -6.56 20.72
C HIS A 841 -2.71 -6.54 22.07
N ASN A 842 -2.63 -5.43 22.79
CA ASN A 842 -3.29 -5.29 24.09
C ASN A 842 -4.81 -5.39 23.94
N GLU A 843 -5.36 -4.87 22.84
CA GLU A 843 -6.77 -5.03 22.49
C GLU A 843 -7.13 -6.49 22.18
N ALA A 844 -6.26 -7.22 21.48
CA ALA A 844 -6.54 -8.60 21.08
C ALA A 844 -6.35 -9.64 22.20
N PHE A 845 -5.32 -9.47 23.05
CA PHE A 845 -4.85 -10.52 23.97
C PHE A 845 -4.99 -10.19 25.45
N HIS A 846 -5.13 -8.91 25.83
CA HIS A 846 -5.23 -8.48 27.23
C HIS A 846 -6.55 -7.82 27.59
N GLN A 847 -7.47 -7.75 26.63
CA GLN A 847 -8.88 -7.55 26.95
C GLN A 847 -9.46 -8.83 27.57
N SER A 848 -9.32 -8.99 28.89
CA SER A 848 -10.10 -9.96 29.64
C SER A 848 -10.96 -9.28 30.71
N VAL A 849 -12.00 -8.56 30.28
CA VAL A 849 -13.33 -8.67 30.89
C VAL A 849 -14.39 -8.59 29.79
N SER A 850 -14.88 -9.79 29.43
CA SER A 850 -16.19 -10.11 28.85
C SER A 850 -16.47 -9.82 27.36
N ARG A 851 -16.16 -10.82 26.51
CA ARG A 851 -16.99 -11.16 25.35
C ARG A 851 -17.93 -12.32 25.71
N ALA A 852 -19.16 -12.22 25.19
CA ALA A 852 -20.20 -13.25 25.04
C ALA A 852 -21.05 -13.66 26.27
N LYS A 853 -22.13 -12.90 26.50
CA LYS A 853 -23.46 -13.52 26.73
C LYS A 853 -24.43 -12.85 25.77
N ALA A 854 -25.02 -13.64 24.87
CA ALA A 854 -26.17 -13.23 24.09
C ALA A 854 -27.31 -12.84 25.05
N VAL A 855 -27.92 -11.67 24.82
CA VAL A 855 -29.32 -11.25 25.10
C VAL A 855 -29.40 -9.71 25.05
N PHE A 856 -30.31 -9.22 24.18
CA PHE A 856 -31.01 -7.92 24.07
C PHE A 856 -30.40 -6.58 24.59
N PRO A 857 -30.69 -5.45 23.91
CA PRO A 857 -29.97 -4.20 24.12
C PRO A 857 -30.43 -3.48 25.40
N SER A 858 -29.50 -3.18 26.31
CA SER A 858 -29.63 -1.99 27.16
C SER A 858 -28.33 -1.52 27.85
N LYS A 859 -28.08 -0.21 27.68
CA LYS A 859 -27.40 0.81 28.51
C LYS A 859 -25.86 0.93 28.56
N SER A 860 -25.46 2.20 28.41
CA SER A 860 -24.21 2.82 27.94
C SER A 860 -23.19 3.18 29.03
N LYS A 861 -21.89 3.15 28.67
CA LYS A 861 -20.80 3.89 29.35
C LYS A 861 -20.97 5.41 29.16
N LYS A 862 -20.64 6.20 30.19
CA LYS A 862 -20.69 7.68 30.22
C LYS A 862 -19.63 8.30 29.27
N SER A 863 -19.98 9.38 28.55
CA SER A 863 -19.05 10.09 27.66
C SER A 863 -18.42 11.35 28.26
N LYS A 864 -17.38 11.80 27.57
CA LYS A 864 -16.49 12.95 27.79
C LYS A 864 -17.12 14.33 27.52
N TRP A 865 -18.39 14.41 27.09
CA TRP A 865 -19.05 15.68 26.80
C TRP A 865 -19.57 16.37 28.07
N SER A 866 -19.51 17.71 28.13
CA SER A 866 -20.33 18.50 29.06
C SER A 866 -21.59 18.97 28.32
N ILE A 867 -22.69 19.15 29.04
CA ILE A 867 -23.96 19.60 28.46
C ILE A 867 -23.82 20.94 27.70
N HIS A 868 -23.09 21.90 28.28
CA HIS A 868 -22.83 23.20 27.65
C HIS A 868 -21.95 23.05 26.40
N GLY A 869 -20.96 22.15 26.43
CA GLY A 869 -20.13 21.84 25.26
C GLY A 869 -20.92 21.17 24.13
N ALA A 870 -21.87 20.29 24.46
CA ALA A 870 -22.74 19.65 23.49
C ALA A 870 -23.71 20.65 22.84
N CYS A 871 -24.28 21.58 23.62
CA CYS A 871 -25.13 22.67 23.11
C CYS A 871 -24.35 23.62 22.19
N LYS A 872 -23.13 24.03 22.58
CA LYS A 872 -22.28 24.93 21.77
C LYS A 872 -21.85 24.29 20.44
N ALA A 873 -21.57 22.98 20.45
CA ALA A 873 -21.09 22.24 19.30
C ALA A 873 -22.20 21.72 18.35
N GLY A 874 -23.49 21.94 18.66
CA GLY A 874 -24.59 21.50 17.81
C GLY A 874 -24.91 19.99 17.87
N ASN A 875 -24.40 19.27 18.88
CA ASN A 875 -24.56 17.81 18.99
C ASN A 875 -25.84 17.41 19.75
N LEU A 876 -26.94 17.26 19.00
CA LEU A 876 -28.27 16.93 19.54
C LEU A 876 -28.34 15.55 20.21
N ASP A 877 -27.59 14.56 19.75
CA ASP A 877 -27.64 13.20 20.28
C ASP A 877 -27.03 13.12 21.68
N GLU A 878 -25.97 13.88 21.92
CA GLU A 878 -25.36 14.03 23.24
C GLU A 878 -26.28 14.82 24.20
N VAL A 879 -26.92 15.89 23.73
CA VAL A 879 -27.94 16.64 24.51
C VAL A 879 -29.13 15.73 24.88
N LYS A 880 -29.62 14.91 23.94
CA LYS A 880 -30.65 13.88 24.19
C LYS A 880 -30.17 12.85 25.20
N ARG A 881 -28.90 12.44 25.16
CA ARG A 881 -28.33 11.50 26.13
C ARG A 881 -28.22 12.10 27.53
N PHE A 882 -27.84 13.37 27.66
CA PHE A 882 -27.84 14.07 28.95
C PHE A 882 -29.24 14.22 29.53
N HIS A 883 -30.25 14.45 28.67
CA HIS A 883 -31.65 14.46 29.10
C HIS A 883 -32.09 13.08 29.64
N ARG A 884 -31.82 11.99 28.92
CA ARG A 884 -32.12 10.62 29.36
C ARG A 884 -31.41 10.23 30.66
N ASN A 885 -30.30 10.89 30.98
CA ASN A 885 -29.53 10.67 32.21
C ASN A 885 -30.02 11.53 33.40
N GLY A 886 -31.14 12.26 33.26
CA GLY A 886 -31.78 12.98 34.36
C GLY A 886 -31.12 14.29 34.76
N ILE A 887 -30.28 14.88 33.90
CA ILE A 887 -29.69 16.20 34.16
C ILE A 887 -30.78 17.26 34.08
N ASN A 888 -30.86 18.10 35.11
CA ASN A 888 -31.84 19.18 35.18
C ASN A 888 -31.39 20.36 34.31
N PHE A 889 -32.07 20.58 33.19
CA PHE A 889 -31.83 21.73 32.29
C PHE A 889 -32.26 23.08 32.88
N ARG A 890 -32.93 23.07 34.05
CA ARG A 890 -33.44 24.28 34.74
C ARG A 890 -32.48 24.84 35.81
N GLY A 891 -31.32 24.22 36.01
CA GLY A 891 -30.36 24.59 37.06
C GLY A 891 -29.35 25.65 36.62
N THR A 892 -29.48 26.85 37.17
CA THR A 892 -28.58 28.00 36.96
C THR A 892 -27.43 27.94 37.96
N HIS A 893 -26.19 27.76 37.50
CA HIS A 893 -25.01 28.14 38.30
C HIS A 893 -24.79 29.65 38.14
N PRO A 894 -24.45 30.42 39.20
CA PRO A 894 -24.40 31.90 39.15
C PRO A 894 -23.38 32.55 38.19
N GLN A 895 -22.61 31.75 37.45
CA GLN A 895 -21.58 32.22 36.50
C GLN A 895 -21.66 31.56 35.11
N LEU A 896 -22.69 30.73 34.83
CA LEU A 896 -22.83 29.98 33.57
C LEU A 896 -24.21 30.22 32.95
N LEU A 897 -24.22 30.69 31.69
CA LEU A 897 -25.42 30.84 30.83
C LEU A 897 -26.18 29.51 30.73
N SER A 898 -27.52 29.56 30.59
CA SER A 898 -28.31 28.33 30.48
C SER A 898 -27.95 27.51 29.23
N PRO A 899 -28.15 26.17 29.24
CA PRO A 899 -27.94 25.34 28.05
C PRO A 899 -28.77 25.77 26.84
N LEU A 900 -29.94 26.39 27.06
CA LEU A 900 -30.78 26.96 26.01
C LEU A 900 -30.15 28.24 25.45
N SER A 901 -29.71 29.17 26.30
CA SER A 901 -29.06 30.41 25.83
C SER A 901 -27.76 30.16 25.06
N ILE A 902 -26.99 29.13 25.42
CA ILE A 902 -25.80 28.74 24.65
C ILE A 902 -26.17 28.17 23.27
N ALA A 903 -27.24 27.37 23.20
CA ALA A 903 -27.73 26.84 21.93
C ALA A 903 -28.28 27.96 21.04
N VAL A 904 -28.95 28.96 21.64
CA VAL A 904 -29.43 30.17 20.96
C VAL A 904 -28.26 31.01 20.49
N GLU A 905 -27.28 31.30 21.34
CA GLU A 905 -26.09 32.10 20.99
C GLU A 905 -25.28 31.48 19.85
N ALA A 906 -25.27 30.15 19.76
CA ALA A 906 -24.60 29.40 18.70
C ALA A 906 -25.48 29.12 17.46
N GLY A 907 -26.74 29.54 17.45
CA GLY A 907 -27.66 29.42 16.30
C GLY A 907 -28.21 28.02 16.03
N HIS A 908 -28.15 27.09 17.00
CA HIS A 908 -28.55 25.68 16.80
C HIS A 908 -30.06 25.46 17.02
N GLU A 909 -30.86 25.74 15.98
CA GLU A 909 -32.33 25.66 16.02
C GLU A 909 -32.87 24.28 16.46
N HIS A 910 -32.29 23.19 15.96
CA HIS A 910 -32.70 21.81 16.27
C HIS A 910 -32.51 21.43 17.74
N ILE A 911 -31.53 22.04 18.43
CA ILE A 911 -31.33 21.87 19.88
C ILE A 911 -32.29 22.76 20.66
N CYS A 912 -32.51 24.00 20.21
CA CYS A 912 -33.47 24.91 20.83
C CYS A 912 -34.89 24.33 20.81
N LYS A 913 -35.31 23.76 19.68
CA LYS A 913 -36.59 23.03 19.55
C LYS A 913 -36.72 21.92 20.57
N TYR A 914 -35.72 21.04 20.61
CA TYR A 914 -35.71 19.92 21.54
C TYR A 914 -35.73 20.36 23.01
N LEU A 915 -35.01 21.43 23.39
CA LEU A 915 -34.99 21.93 24.76
C LEU A 915 -36.32 22.59 25.18
N VAL A 916 -37.00 23.29 24.27
CA VAL A 916 -38.33 23.85 24.54
C VAL A 916 -39.39 22.75 24.61
N ASP A 917 -39.32 21.74 23.74
CA ASP A 917 -40.24 20.59 23.74
C ASP A 917 -40.18 19.77 25.04
N ILE A 918 -39.03 19.74 25.72
CA ILE A 918 -38.86 19.09 27.04
C ILE A 918 -39.21 20.01 28.22
N GLY A 919 -39.69 21.22 27.93
CA GLY A 919 -40.26 22.16 28.87
C GLY A 919 -39.30 23.15 29.52
N VAL A 920 -38.23 23.54 28.81
CA VAL A 920 -37.37 24.68 29.19
C VAL A 920 -38.01 25.97 28.68
N ASP A 921 -38.34 26.88 29.61
CA ASP A 921 -39.00 28.15 29.31
C ASP A 921 -38.01 29.15 28.66
N PRO A 922 -38.27 29.60 27.41
CA PRO A 922 -37.42 30.54 26.69
C PRO A 922 -37.51 31.99 27.19
N TYR A 923 -38.48 32.33 28.05
CA TYR A 923 -38.70 33.68 28.59
C TYR A 923 -38.15 33.87 30.01
N ARG A 924 -37.60 32.80 30.61
CA ARG A 924 -37.06 32.83 31.97
C ARG A 924 -35.79 33.68 32.06
N VAL A 925 -35.73 34.56 33.05
CA VAL A 925 -34.57 35.42 33.36
C VAL A 925 -33.43 34.59 33.95
N GLU A 926 -32.22 34.78 33.42
CA GLU A 926 -31.02 34.07 33.89
C GLU A 926 -30.37 34.75 35.12
N ALA A 927 -29.78 33.95 36.01
CA ALA A 927 -29.17 34.43 37.25
C ALA A 927 -27.79 35.08 36.98
N GLY A 928 -27.61 36.33 37.42
CA GLY A 928 -26.30 37.02 37.45
C GLY A 928 -26.18 38.27 36.57
N LYS A 929 -27.16 38.55 35.70
CA LYS A 929 -27.31 39.83 34.98
C LYS A 929 -28.79 40.19 34.93
N GLU A 930 -29.17 41.30 35.56
CA GLU A 930 -30.54 41.79 35.53
C GLU A 930 -30.90 42.22 34.09
N SER A 931 -31.40 41.30 33.26
CA SER A 931 -32.20 41.50 32.02
C SER A 931 -32.07 40.38 30.96
N GLN A 932 -31.13 39.44 31.07
CA GLN A 932 -30.84 38.52 29.95
C GLN A 932 -31.72 37.26 29.97
N THR A 933 -32.43 37.02 28.86
CA THR A 933 -33.26 35.83 28.59
C THR A 933 -32.80 35.12 27.30
N PRO A 934 -33.15 33.84 27.09
CA PRO A 934 -32.91 33.17 25.80
C PRO A 934 -33.54 33.92 24.61
N VAL A 935 -34.72 34.50 24.79
CA VAL A 935 -35.39 35.32 23.76
C VAL A 935 -34.64 36.62 23.51
N SER A 936 -34.17 37.31 24.55
CA SER A 936 -33.35 38.52 24.37
C SER A 936 -32.06 38.21 23.62
N THR A 937 -31.43 37.06 23.90
CA THR A 937 -30.22 36.60 23.21
C THR A 937 -30.50 36.27 21.73
N ALA A 938 -31.67 35.71 21.40
CA ALA A 938 -32.08 35.48 20.02
C ALA A 938 -32.30 36.79 19.25
N ILE A 939 -32.82 37.83 19.92
CA ILE A 939 -33.01 39.17 19.35
C ILE A 939 -31.65 39.83 19.13
N ASP A 940 -30.77 39.85 20.15
CA ASP A 940 -29.45 40.46 20.07
C ASP A 940 -28.53 39.83 19.01
N ARG A 941 -28.73 38.54 18.69
CA ARG A 941 -27.97 37.79 17.66
C ARG A 941 -28.68 37.65 16.31
N ASP A 942 -29.84 38.28 16.14
CA ASP A 942 -30.69 38.25 14.92
C ASP A 942 -31.07 36.83 14.44
N HIS A 943 -31.31 35.90 15.36
CA HIS A 943 -31.70 34.53 15.02
C HIS A 943 -33.21 34.40 14.79
N LEU A 944 -33.68 34.94 13.66
CA LEU A 944 -35.10 35.05 13.30
C LEU A 944 -35.87 33.72 13.34
N HIS A 945 -35.26 32.60 12.90
CA HIS A 945 -35.90 31.28 12.89
C HIS A 945 -36.13 30.74 14.31
N ILE A 946 -35.18 30.97 15.22
CA ILE A 946 -35.28 30.58 16.62
C ILE A 946 -36.29 31.48 17.34
N LEU A 947 -36.26 32.79 17.07
CA LEU A 947 -37.21 33.76 17.59
C LEU A 947 -38.65 33.45 17.16
N ALA A 948 -38.87 33.17 15.88
CA ALA A 948 -40.19 32.78 15.35
C ALA A 948 -40.68 31.47 15.98
N PHE A 949 -39.77 30.52 16.25
CA PHE A 949 -40.10 29.28 16.95
C PHE A 949 -40.51 29.53 18.40
N PHE A 950 -39.76 30.34 19.16
CA PHE A 950 -40.10 30.66 20.56
C PHE A 950 -41.46 31.35 20.67
N LEU A 951 -41.76 32.31 19.78
CA LEU A 951 -43.05 33.01 19.75
C LEU A 951 -44.25 32.11 19.42
N ARG A 952 -44.02 31.00 18.69
CA ARG A 952 -45.06 30.02 18.32
C ARG A 952 -45.13 28.83 19.29
N SER A 953 -44.18 28.71 20.21
CA SER A 953 -44.16 27.65 21.21
C SER A 953 -45.23 27.86 22.28
N GLY A 954 -45.68 26.80 22.97
CA GLY A 954 -46.77 26.84 23.97
C GLY A 954 -46.49 27.67 25.23
N TYR A 955 -45.39 28.42 25.29
CA TYR A 955 -44.94 29.29 26.39
C TYR A 955 -45.24 30.78 26.14
N GLY A 956 -46.22 31.09 25.28
CA GLY A 956 -46.47 32.44 24.74
C GLY A 956 -46.22 33.58 25.74
N PRO A 957 -45.52 34.66 25.34
CA PRO A 957 -45.03 35.68 26.26
C PRO A 957 -46.19 36.37 26.96
N ASP A 958 -46.05 36.63 28.26
CA ASP A 958 -46.97 37.57 28.93
C ASP A 958 -46.79 39.00 28.38
N ASP A 959 -47.75 39.88 28.66
CA ASP A 959 -47.78 41.24 28.14
C ASP A 959 -46.53 42.06 28.56
N THR A 960 -45.89 41.71 29.68
CA THR A 960 -44.67 42.37 30.19
C THR A 960 -43.42 41.85 29.48
N GLN A 961 -43.36 40.55 29.19
CA GLN A 961 -42.29 39.88 28.46
C GLN A 961 -42.31 40.28 26.99
N LEU A 962 -43.50 40.39 26.40
CA LEU A 962 -43.71 40.89 25.05
C LEU A 962 -43.26 42.35 24.94
N ALA A 963 -43.63 43.20 25.89
CA ALA A 963 -43.20 44.59 25.92
C ALA A 963 -41.66 44.72 25.98
N ARG A 964 -40.99 43.89 26.79
CA ARG A 964 -39.53 43.85 26.89
C ARG A 964 -38.86 43.39 25.60
N ALA A 965 -39.38 42.36 24.95
CA ALA A 965 -38.86 41.86 23.67
C ALA A 965 -38.99 42.91 22.54
N ILE A 966 -40.10 43.65 22.50
CA ILE A 966 -40.32 44.73 21.54
C ILE A 966 -39.33 45.87 21.80
N ALA A 967 -39.21 46.33 23.06
CA ALA A 967 -38.27 47.38 23.43
C ALA A 967 -36.82 46.98 23.08
N GLN A 968 -36.44 45.73 23.30
CA GLN A 968 -35.10 45.23 22.99
C GLN A 968 -34.82 45.13 21.49
N ALA A 969 -35.79 44.70 20.66
CA ALA A 969 -35.62 44.68 19.20
C ALA A 969 -35.44 46.08 18.60
N ILE A 970 -36.15 47.08 19.15
CA ILE A 970 -35.99 48.49 18.78
C ILE A 970 -34.59 48.98 19.18
N HIS A 971 -34.13 48.62 20.37
CA HIS A 971 -32.85 49.07 20.91
C HIS A 971 -31.63 48.39 20.26
N ALA A 972 -31.76 47.13 19.84
CA ALA A 972 -30.75 46.38 19.11
C ALA A 972 -30.66 46.76 17.62
N GLY A 973 -31.66 47.48 17.08
CA GLY A 973 -31.64 47.94 15.68
C GLY A 973 -32.10 46.89 14.66
N HIS A 974 -32.92 45.90 15.06
CA HIS A 974 -33.22 44.73 14.23
C HIS A 974 -34.68 44.76 13.67
N PRO A 975 -34.93 45.35 12.48
CA PRO A 975 -36.27 45.51 11.91
C PRO A 975 -36.97 44.17 11.60
N ALA A 976 -36.20 43.16 11.19
CA ALA A 976 -36.74 41.84 10.87
C ALA A 976 -37.24 41.13 12.14
N ALA A 977 -36.50 41.22 13.25
CA ALA A 977 -36.93 40.70 14.55
C ALA A 977 -38.20 41.41 15.04
N LEU A 978 -38.26 42.74 14.92
CA LEU A 978 -39.44 43.54 15.25
C LEU A 978 -40.66 43.10 14.42
N ARG A 979 -40.51 42.92 13.10
CA ARG A 979 -41.59 42.43 12.23
C ARG A 979 -42.06 41.03 12.60
N VAL A 980 -41.15 40.12 12.95
CA VAL A 980 -41.48 38.75 13.37
C VAL A 980 -42.27 38.76 14.69
N ILE A 981 -41.90 39.64 15.63
CA ILE A 981 -42.62 39.81 16.90
C ILE A 981 -44.03 40.37 16.66
N LEU A 982 -44.15 41.42 15.83
CA LEU A 982 -45.42 42.09 15.52
C LEU A 982 -46.38 41.21 14.69
N THR A 983 -45.85 40.35 13.80
CA THR A 983 -46.69 39.42 13.02
C THR A 983 -47.18 38.21 13.83
N ALA A 984 -46.48 37.86 14.91
CA ALA A 984 -46.90 36.76 15.78
C ALA A 984 -48.02 37.15 16.75
N ARG A 985 -48.11 38.41 17.19
CA ARG A 985 -49.17 38.91 18.09
C ARG A 985 -49.42 40.42 17.88
N GLN A 986 -50.60 40.79 17.39
CA GLN A 986 -50.90 42.18 17.02
C GLN A 986 -51.12 43.09 18.26
N PRO A 987 -50.45 44.26 18.34
CA PRO A 987 -50.55 45.17 19.50
C PRO A 987 -51.82 46.03 19.59
N GLU A 988 -52.68 46.06 18.57
CA GLU A 988 -53.88 46.93 18.54
C GLU A 988 -54.94 46.55 19.60
N ASP A 989 -54.97 45.29 20.05
CA ASP A 989 -55.93 44.79 21.04
C ASP A 989 -55.43 44.86 22.51
N HIS A 990 -54.25 45.44 22.76
CA HIS A 990 -53.59 45.38 24.08
C HIS A 990 -53.02 46.73 24.54
N ALA A 991 -53.90 47.67 24.92
CA ALA A 991 -53.53 49.01 25.43
C ALA A 991 -52.45 48.98 26.54
N THR A 992 -52.49 47.95 27.40
CA THR A 992 -51.53 47.75 28.50
C THR A 992 -50.11 47.44 28.01
N VAL A 993 -49.95 46.71 26.90
CA VAL A 993 -48.63 46.43 26.29
C VAL A 993 -48.02 47.71 25.73
N ASN A 994 -48.84 48.56 25.10
CA ASN A 994 -48.38 49.83 24.53
C ASN A 994 -47.84 50.79 25.60
N GLU A 995 -48.49 50.84 26.77
CA GLU A 995 -47.98 51.61 27.93
C GLU A 995 -46.68 51.02 28.50
N LEU A 996 -46.58 49.68 28.60
CA LEU A 996 -45.41 48.99 29.14
C LEU A 996 -44.18 49.13 28.22
N VAL A 997 -44.36 49.09 26.88
CA VAL A 997 -43.27 49.29 25.91
C VAL A 997 -42.66 50.69 26.06
N LEU A 998 -43.49 51.72 26.21
CA LEU A 998 -43.03 53.09 26.43
C LEU A 998 -42.27 53.22 27.76
N GLY A 999 -42.76 52.59 28.83
CA GLY A 999 -42.09 52.55 30.13
C GLY A 999 -40.72 51.85 30.10
N GLU A 1000 -40.62 50.72 29.39
CA GLU A 1000 -39.37 49.95 29.25
C GLU A 1000 -38.33 50.68 28.40
N ILE A 1001 -38.73 51.31 27.28
CA ILE A 1001 -37.85 52.16 26.45
C ILE A 1001 -37.26 53.31 27.28
N ILE A 1002 -38.04 53.91 28.17
CA ILE A 1002 -37.59 55.01 29.05
C ILE A 1002 -36.66 54.48 30.15
N SER A 1003 -36.96 53.31 30.73
CA SER A 1003 -36.10 52.68 31.75
C SER A 1003 -34.72 52.35 31.19
N GLN A 1004 -34.64 51.79 29.97
CA GLN A 1004 -33.37 51.39 29.36
C GLN A 1004 -32.55 52.58 28.81
N THR A 1005 -33.19 53.67 28.40
CA THR A 1005 -32.51 54.92 28.02
C THR A 1005 -31.87 55.63 29.22
N HIS A 1006 -32.48 55.54 30.42
CA HIS A 1006 -31.87 56.04 31.66
C HIS A 1006 -30.61 55.26 32.08
N ILE A 1007 -30.59 53.93 31.92
CA ILE A 1007 -29.46 53.07 32.27
C ILE A 1007 -28.20 53.37 31.43
N ARG A 1008 -28.36 53.74 30.14
CA ARG A 1008 -27.25 54.04 29.21
C ARG A 1008 -26.53 55.37 29.43
N SER A 1009 -27.01 56.25 30.32
CA SER A 1009 -26.29 57.49 30.69
C SER A 1009 -24.95 57.25 31.42
N THR A 1010 -24.56 56.00 31.66
CA THR A 1010 -23.38 55.61 32.43
C THR A 1010 -22.34 54.74 31.67
N GLN A 1011 -22.49 54.50 30.35
CA GLN A 1011 -21.46 53.80 29.56
C GLN A 1011 -21.07 54.56 28.26
N PRO A 1012 -19.78 54.67 27.88
CA PRO A 1012 -19.33 55.61 26.84
C PRO A 1012 -19.53 55.15 25.39
N ASP A 1013 -19.87 53.89 25.13
CA ASP A 1013 -19.96 53.36 23.77
C ASP A 1013 -21.27 52.58 23.58
N SER A 1014 -22.31 53.25 23.10
CA SER A 1014 -23.49 52.52 22.60
C SER A 1014 -24.11 53.23 21.40
N HIS A 1015 -24.36 52.45 20.35
CA HIS A 1015 -25.02 52.87 19.12
C HIS A 1015 -26.33 53.60 19.43
N SER A 1016 -26.53 54.77 18.81
CA SER A 1016 -27.78 55.53 18.92
C SER A 1016 -28.93 54.66 18.41
N SER A 1017 -30.00 54.56 19.19
CA SER A 1017 -31.26 53.93 18.77
C SER A 1017 -31.71 54.55 17.44
N ASP A 1018 -31.87 53.74 16.39
CA ASP A 1018 -32.26 54.24 15.07
C ASP A 1018 -33.68 54.84 15.15
N PRO A 1019 -33.85 56.17 14.94
CA PRO A 1019 -35.16 56.81 14.99
C PRO A 1019 -36.16 56.15 14.03
N ALA A 1020 -35.69 55.54 12.94
CA ALA A 1020 -36.53 54.88 11.94
C ALA A 1020 -37.31 53.68 12.51
N LEU A 1021 -36.75 52.94 13.47
CA LEU A 1021 -37.41 51.78 14.09
C LEU A 1021 -38.47 52.19 15.12
N ILE A 1022 -38.22 53.28 15.84
CA ILE A 1022 -39.21 53.91 16.71
C ILE A 1022 -40.36 54.45 15.84
N HIS A 1023 -40.05 55.09 14.71
CA HIS A 1023 -41.04 55.51 13.72
C HIS A 1023 -41.84 54.33 13.16
N ALA A 1024 -41.20 53.21 12.81
CA ALA A 1024 -41.87 52.01 12.31
C ALA A 1024 -42.82 51.38 13.34
N TRP A 1025 -42.41 51.32 14.62
CA TRP A 1025 -43.28 50.86 15.70
C TRP A 1025 -44.44 51.83 15.95
N PHE A 1026 -44.20 53.14 15.98
CA PHE A 1026 -45.25 54.15 16.21
C PHE A 1026 -46.21 54.28 15.02
N GLN A 1027 -45.73 54.11 13.79
CA GLN A 1027 -46.54 54.05 12.57
C GLN A 1027 -47.46 52.83 12.59
N TYR A 1028 -47.01 51.71 13.17
CA TYR A 1028 -47.84 50.51 13.34
C TYR A 1028 -48.90 50.70 14.44
N VAL A 1029 -48.53 51.24 15.61
CA VAL A 1029 -49.43 51.33 16.78
C VAL A 1029 -50.39 52.53 16.71
N LYS A 1030 -49.96 53.61 16.06
CA LYS A 1030 -50.68 54.89 15.94
C LYS A 1030 -50.54 55.47 14.52
N PRO A 1031 -51.07 54.78 13.50
CA PRO A 1031 -50.93 55.18 12.09
C PRO A 1031 -51.52 56.56 11.80
N GLU A 1032 -52.48 56.99 12.60
CA GLU A 1032 -53.18 58.29 12.55
C GLU A 1032 -52.27 59.53 12.68
N PHE A 1033 -51.01 59.38 13.10
CA PHE A 1033 -50.02 60.47 13.17
C PHE A 1033 -49.04 60.49 11.97
N TYR A 1034 -49.20 59.60 11.00
CA TYR A 1034 -48.36 59.50 9.81
C TYR A 1034 -49.21 59.68 8.54
N ASN A 1035 -48.65 60.32 7.51
CA ASN A 1035 -49.33 60.46 6.22
C ASN A 1035 -49.15 59.23 5.32
N GLU A 1036 -49.80 59.22 4.15
CA GLU A 1036 -49.77 58.11 3.18
C GLU A 1036 -48.36 57.74 2.65
N ILE A 1037 -47.36 58.61 2.85
CA ILE A 1037 -45.97 58.42 2.43
C ILE A 1037 -45.06 58.00 3.61
N GLY A 1038 -45.63 57.79 4.80
CA GLY A 1038 -44.91 57.35 6.00
C GLY A 1038 -44.16 58.44 6.77
N ALA A 1039 -44.44 59.72 6.50
CA ALA A 1039 -43.83 60.84 7.24
C ALA A 1039 -44.69 61.28 8.44
N PHE A 1040 -44.05 61.54 9.58
CA PHE A 1040 -44.73 61.98 10.80
C PHE A 1040 -45.31 63.40 10.62
N VAL A 1041 -46.63 63.55 10.79
CA VAL A 1041 -47.31 64.82 10.55
C VAL A 1041 -47.39 65.60 11.86
N ALA A 1042 -46.48 66.55 12.05
CA ALA A 1042 -46.62 67.56 13.11
C ALA A 1042 -47.68 68.60 12.70
N THR A 1043 -48.97 68.25 12.79
CA THR A 1043 -50.04 69.24 12.59
C THR A 1043 -50.02 70.27 13.72
N SER A 1044 -50.20 71.55 13.37
CA SER A 1044 -50.24 72.74 14.22
C SER A 1044 -51.45 72.80 15.18
N ASP A 1045 -51.91 71.65 15.67
CA ASP A 1045 -53.09 71.49 16.52
C ASP A 1045 -52.81 70.62 17.77
N PHE A 1046 -51.55 70.63 18.25
CA PHE A 1046 -51.15 69.99 19.51
C PHE A 1046 -51.91 70.51 20.74
N GLY A 1047 -52.59 71.67 20.62
CA GLY A 1047 -53.37 72.29 21.70
C GLY A 1047 -54.79 71.75 21.90
N LYS A 1048 -55.34 70.93 20.99
CA LYS A 1048 -56.74 70.44 21.06
C LYS A 1048 -56.93 68.93 21.21
N ARG A 1049 -55.86 68.13 21.11
CA ARG A 1049 -55.85 66.70 21.46
C ARG A 1049 -54.96 66.37 22.66
N SER A 1050 -54.64 67.37 23.48
CA SER A 1050 -53.97 67.20 24.76
C SER A 1050 -54.89 66.61 25.84
N SER A 1051 -56.20 66.53 25.62
CA SER A 1051 -57.16 66.04 26.62
C SER A 1051 -57.26 64.51 26.73
N GLU A 1052 -56.77 63.75 25.75
CA GLU A 1052 -56.77 62.27 25.82
C GLU A 1052 -55.43 61.68 26.30
N LEU A 1053 -54.33 62.43 26.22
CA LEU A 1053 -53.00 62.01 26.71
C LEU A 1053 -52.76 62.34 28.21
N VAL A 1054 -53.71 63.02 28.87
CA VAL A 1054 -53.57 63.49 30.27
C VAL A 1054 -54.20 62.54 31.31
N GLN A 1055 -54.82 61.43 30.91
CA GLN A 1055 -55.39 60.46 31.88
C GLN A 1055 -54.45 59.33 32.33
N LEU A 1056 -53.14 59.43 32.09
CA LEU A 1056 -52.15 58.48 32.61
C LEU A 1056 -51.13 59.21 33.51
N PRO A 1057 -51.18 59.06 34.85
CA PRO A 1057 -50.41 59.88 35.80
C PRO A 1057 -48.88 59.70 35.77
N LYS A 1058 -48.31 58.93 34.83
CA LYS A 1058 -46.86 58.61 34.79
C LYS A 1058 -46.13 59.07 33.52
N LEU A 1059 -46.77 59.79 32.58
CA LEU A 1059 -46.20 60.06 31.24
C LEU A 1059 -45.76 61.51 30.95
N SER A 1060 -45.75 62.43 31.92
CA SER A 1060 -45.36 63.84 31.64
C SER A 1060 -43.86 64.02 31.34
N GLN A 1061 -42.97 63.26 31.99
CA GLN A 1061 -41.54 63.20 31.64
C GLN A 1061 -41.28 62.42 30.33
N SER A 1062 -42.13 61.44 30.04
CA SER A 1062 -42.05 60.55 28.87
C SER A 1062 -42.30 61.27 27.55
N CYS A 1063 -43.24 62.24 27.54
CA CYS A 1063 -43.52 63.05 26.35
C CYS A 1063 -42.36 63.96 25.96
N GLN A 1064 -41.58 64.49 26.93
CA GLN A 1064 -40.42 65.33 26.64
C GLN A 1064 -39.27 64.54 25.99
N VAL A 1065 -39.02 63.31 26.46
CA VAL A 1065 -37.98 62.42 25.89
C VAL A 1065 -38.35 61.97 24.47
N LEU A 1066 -39.61 61.63 24.22
CA LEU A 1066 -40.11 61.27 22.89
C LEU A 1066 -40.05 62.47 21.93
N THR A 1067 -40.42 63.67 22.38
CA THR A 1067 -40.32 64.90 21.57
C THR A 1067 -38.87 65.24 21.21
N TYR A 1068 -37.91 64.93 22.09
CA TYR A 1068 -36.47 65.11 21.84
C TYR A 1068 -35.90 64.08 20.85
N MET A 1069 -36.36 62.82 20.91
CA MET A 1069 -35.99 61.77 19.93
C MET A 1069 -36.57 62.03 18.53
N PHE A 1070 -37.79 62.58 18.44
CA PHE A 1070 -38.47 62.84 17.16
C PHE A 1070 -38.05 64.14 16.44
N ARG A 1071 -37.30 65.06 17.09
CA ARG A 1071 -36.94 66.37 16.50
C ARG A 1071 -35.46 66.57 16.12
N GLY A 1072 -34.55 65.66 16.44
CA GLY A 1072 -33.14 65.77 16.03
C GLY A 1072 -32.39 66.96 16.63
N GLY A 1073 -31.80 66.75 17.81
CA GLY A 1073 -30.60 67.45 18.33
C GLY A 1073 -30.51 68.98 18.28
N THR A 1074 -31.03 69.67 19.31
CA THR A 1074 -30.46 70.94 19.82
C THR A 1074 -30.78 71.10 21.31
N SER A 1075 -29.75 71.26 22.16
CA SER A 1075 -29.85 71.53 23.61
C SER A 1075 -30.09 73.03 23.89
N PRO A 1076 -30.89 73.42 24.90
CA PRO A 1076 -30.36 74.13 26.08
C PRO A 1076 -31.16 73.82 27.38
N GLY A 1077 -30.63 73.89 28.61
CA GLY A 1077 -30.06 75.06 29.28
C GLY A 1077 -31.16 75.90 29.95
N GLY A 1078 -31.21 75.94 31.29
CA GLY A 1078 -31.97 76.96 32.04
C GLY A 1078 -32.96 76.45 33.09
N ILE A 1079 -32.55 76.52 34.34
CA ILE A 1079 -33.36 76.40 35.57
C ILE A 1079 -34.34 77.58 35.66
N SER A 1080 -35.61 77.34 36.01
CA SER A 1080 -36.35 78.21 36.95
C SER A 1080 -37.67 77.57 37.39
N SER A 1081 -37.79 77.48 38.72
CA SER A 1081 -38.93 77.13 39.55
C SER A 1081 -40.13 78.08 39.46
N LYS A 1082 -41.35 77.53 39.61
CA LYS A 1082 -42.51 78.00 40.40
C LYS A 1082 -43.66 76.98 40.22
N VAL A 1083 -44.00 76.19 41.25
CA VAL A 1083 -45.16 76.35 42.19
C VAL A 1083 -46.49 76.14 41.42
N ASP A 1084 -47.36 75.16 41.69
CA ASP A 1084 -47.79 74.46 42.93
C ASP A 1084 -47.78 72.92 42.81
#